data_AF-A0A8T4SD28-F1
#
_entry.id   AF-A0A8T4SD28-F1
#
_cell.length_a   1.000
_cell.length_b   1.000
_cell.length_c   1.000
_cell.angle_alpha   90.00
_cell.angle_beta   90.00
_cell.angle_gamma   90.00
#
_symmetry.space_group_name_H-M   'P 1'
#
loop_
_entity.id
_entity.type
_entity.pdbx_description
1 polymer ?
#
loop_
_entity_poly.entity_id
_entity_poly.type
_entity_poly.pdbx_seq_one_letter_code
_entity_poly.pdbx_strand_id
1 'polypeptide(L)'
;MILGNIAGKTSTREFSFSVRHEVNKFDYVQILFKDKYILAQILEIEKSHETIAKCNILGYREDNKLKQLLSPLEPGSEVLKADDNFIKEVLDLRENKNSAFIGNLQRYDKLKVYLDLNKLLTKHVSILAKSGSGKSYVGGVLVEEILERDIPILIIDPHGEYSSLQEKNDDENLNKFGLKAKDYRNKIRIYSPNTTDNPECIPLKLSNYNLSSQEILHVLPAKLSNVQLGLLYSSLKEINKIDFNQLILELELEENPAKYSLINIIRYLEKLNLFSDAPTLLQELIMPGKCSIINLKGVEQELQEVVVYKLVKDLFEERKKGNIPPFFLIIEESHNYLPERSFGEAKSSRILRQVASEGRKFGLGMCVISQRPSRLDKSVISQCSTQIILKVTNPNDLRAIANSVEGLTYESEKEIMNLSVGTALITGIAELPLFINIRPRMSKHGGEAVDMLSITNNKSEEKGELLQVIKQKISKEDLKLLGKEAKRKLIPCLYLQCEDNNILVNLNNGKLINNMENGEGKDIIKKLELSPQQKRVFDSALALREFTAAELFSKSGVQFSEIYDIINILVNKGYFVKEGNKYKLSNVFNFDFQDFNIYDKPDYYKIEGEKSEKKFNNHDVVNFLGNFVKIKNQKECWLEIYY
;
A
#
# COMPACT_ATOMS: atom_id res chain seq x y z
N MET A 1 -26.69 39.28 15.90
CA MET A 1 -26.41 39.51 17.34
C MET A 1 -25.19 40.42 17.44
N ILE A 2 -25.26 41.51 18.23
CA ILE A 2 -24.10 42.37 18.50
C ILE A 2 -23.17 41.64 19.46
N LEU A 3 -21.87 41.61 19.17
CA LEU A 3 -20.83 40.98 19.97
C LEU A 3 -19.98 42.01 20.71
N GLY A 4 -19.93 43.25 20.23
CA GLY A 4 -19.14 44.32 20.82
C GLY A 4 -18.98 45.52 19.90
N ASN A 5 -18.03 46.40 20.21
CA ASN A 5 -17.74 47.60 19.43
C ASN A 5 -16.23 47.71 19.17
N ILE A 6 -15.88 48.17 17.96
CA ILE A 6 -14.49 48.39 17.56
C ILE A 6 -13.82 49.36 18.54
N ALA A 7 -12.65 48.99 19.04
CA ALA A 7 -11.90 49.74 20.03
C ALA A 7 -10.44 49.89 19.59
N GLY A 8 -9.86 51.05 19.87
CA GLY A 8 -8.47 51.35 19.56
C GLY A 8 -8.21 51.63 18.08
N LYS A 9 -6.98 51.32 17.63
CA LYS A 9 -6.52 51.61 16.28
C LYS A 9 -7.05 50.56 15.30
N THR A 10 -7.57 51.03 14.16
CA THR A 10 -8.01 50.18 13.05
C THR A 10 -7.09 50.37 11.85
N SER A 11 -7.01 49.36 10.99
CA SER A 11 -6.40 49.44 9.67
C SER A 11 -7.34 48.86 8.61
N THR A 12 -6.87 48.76 7.37
CA THR A 12 -7.59 48.06 6.29
C THR A 12 -7.53 46.54 6.39
N ARG A 13 -6.67 46.00 7.27
CA ARG A 13 -6.43 44.56 7.43
C ARG A 13 -6.79 44.04 8.82
N GLU A 14 -6.75 44.87 9.83
CA GLU A 14 -6.97 44.43 11.21
C GLU A 14 -7.71 45.48 12.03
N PHE A 15 -8.43 45.01 13.02
CA PHE A 15 -9.01 45.85 14.07
C PHE A 15 -9.15 45.04 15.34
N SER A 16 -9.32 45.75 16.45
CA SER A 16 -9.69 45.15 17.74
C SER A 16 -11.07 45.62 18.15
N PHE A 17 -11.79 44.81 18.91
CA PHE A 17 -13.07 45.21 19.48
C PHE A 17 -13.21 44.76 20.94
N SER A 18 -13.90 45.58 21.74
CA SER A 18 -14.23 45.23 23.12
C SER A 18 -15.43 44.30 23.11
N VAL A 19 -15.24 43.11 23.68
CA VAL A 19 -16.17 41.98 23.63
C VAL A 19 -17.23 42.13 24.72
N ARG A 20 -18.50 42.12 24.34
CA ARG A 20 -19.66 42.18 25.25
C ARG A 20 -20.36 40.83 25.44
N HIS A 21 -20.27 39.96 24.44
CA HIS A 21 -20.85 38.63 24.45
C HIS A 21 -19.77 37.57 24.17
N GLU A 22 -20.01 36.33 24.58
CA GLU A 22 -19.04 35.26 24.38
C GLU A 22 -18.67 35.10 22.90
N VAL A 23 -17.37 35.09 22.63
CA VAL A 23 -16.77 34.87 21.31
C VAL A 23 -15.62 33.88 21.46
N ASN A 24 -15.31 33.19 20.38
CA ASN A 24 -14.20 32.25 20.33
C ASN A 24 -13.25 32.63 19.21
N LYS A 25 -12.02 32.14 19.34
CA LYS A 25 -11.05 32.20 18.25
C LYS A 25 -11.63 31.54 16.99
N PHE A 26 -11.39 32.17 15.85
CA PHE A 26 -11.89 31.81 14.51
C PHE A 26 -13.38 31.98 14.25
N ASP A 27 -14.14 32.52 15.20
CA ASP A 27 -15.50 32.95 14.89
C ASP A 27 -15.46 34.07 13.85
N TYR A 28 -16.34 34.00 12.86
CA TYR A 28 -16.52 35.05 11.85
C TYR A 28 -17.49 36.11 12.37
N VAL A 29 -17.14 37.36 12.11
CA VAL A 29 -17.89 38.55 12.49
C VAL A 29 -18.15 39.43 11.27
N GLN A 30 -19.21 40.21 11.31
CA GLN A 30 -19.57 41.15 10.25
C GLN A 30 -19.70 42.58 10.80
N ILE A 31 -19.26 43.54 10.00
CA ILE A 31 -19.23 44.97 10.35
C ILE A 31 -19.88 45.74 9.21
N LEU A 32 -20.83 46.63 9.52
CA LEU A 32 -21.41 47.52 8.54
C LEU A 32 -20.45 48.67 8.24
N PHE A 33 -20.08 48.85 6.97
CA PHE A 33 -19.17 49.89 6.51
C PHE A 33 -19.65 50.46 5.17
N LYS A 34 -19.96 51.77 5.14
CA LYS A 34 -20.41 52.48 3.92
C LYS A 34 -21.47 51.69 3.14
N ASP A 35 -22.50 51.25 3.84
CA ASP A 35 -23.66 50.48 3.34
C ASP A 35 -23.39 49.03 2.92
N LYS A 36 -22.22 48.47 3.26
CA LYS A 36 -21.89 47.06 2.98
C LYS A 36 -21.43 46.34 4.24
N TYR A 37 -21.77 45.06 4.35
CA TYR A 37 -21.19 44.20 5.38
C TYR A 37 -19.82 43.72 4.97
N ILE A 38 -18.88 43.80 5.90
CA ILE A 38 -17.51 43.34 5.78
C ILE A 38 -17.33 42.12 6.66
N LEU A 39 -16.80 41.04 6.11
CA LEU A 39 -16.44 39.84 6.86
C LEU A 39 -15.05 40.02 7.49
N ALA A 40 -14.95 39.66 8.76
CA ALA A 40 -13.70 39.54 9.48
C ALA A 40 -13.70 38.26 10.32
N GLN A 41 -12.51 37.83 10.75
CA GLN A 41 -12.33 36.63 11.57
C GLN A 41 -11.54 36.98 12.82
N ILE A 42 -11.99 36.47 13.97
CA ILE A 42 -11.29 36.62 15.25
C ILE A 42 -10.02 35.77 15.24
N LEU A 43 -8.85 36.41 15.37
CA LEU A 43 -7.55 35.73 15.41
C LEU A 43 -7.09 35.42 16.83
N GLU A 44 -7.35 36.32 17.77
CA GLU A 44 -6.87 36.22 19.14
C GLU A 44 -7.84 36.93 20.09
N ILE A 45 -7.97 36.38 21.29
CA ILE A 45 -8.79 36.95 22.36
C ILE A 45 -7.89 37.14 23.57
N GLU A 46 -7.76 38.37 24.03
CA GLU A 46 -6.98 38.76 25.19
C GLU A 46 -7.93 39.18 26.30
N LYS A 47 -7.68 38.69 27.52
CA LYS A 47 -8.49 39.00 28.69
C LYS A 47 -7.63 39.65 29.75
N SER A 48 -7.99 40.88 30.13
CA SER A 48 -7.41 41.59 31.28
C SER A 48 -8.55 42.11 32.16
N HIS A 49 -8.70 43.43 32.32
CA HIS A 49 -9.88 44.06 32.92
C HIS A 49 -11.09 44.07 31.97
N GLU A 50 -10.81 44.16 30.66
CA GLU A 50 -11.78 43.98 29.59
C GLU A 50 -11.34 42.81 28.71
N THR A 51 -12.29 42.25 27.95
CA THR A 51 -12.00 41.22 26.95
C THR A 51 -11.90 41.90 25.59
N ILE A 52 -10.76 41.78 24.92
CA ILE A 52 -10.50 42.38 23.61
C ILE A 52 -10.27 41.25 22.61
N ALA A 53 -10.97 41.29 21.49
CA ALA A 53 -10.76 40.38 20.38
C ALA A 53 -10.07 41.10 19.23
N LYS A 54 -8.93 40.56 18.78
CA LYS A 54 -8.21 41.00 17.59
C LYS A 54 -8.77 40.27 16.37
N CYS A 55 -9.06 41.00 15.30
CA CYS A 55 -9.69 40.48 14.11
C CYS A 55 -8.87 40.80 12.86
N ASN A 56 -8.81 39.83 11.94
CA ASN A 56 -8.35 40.04 10.58
C ASN A 56 -9.52 40.32 9.66
N ILE A 57 -9.43 41.37 8.85
CA ILE A 57 -10.44 41.78 7.88
C ILE A 57 -10.24 40.96 6.62
N LEU A 58 -11.22 40.13 6.29
CA LEU A 58 -11.20 39.28 5.11
C LEU A 58 -11.70 40.05 3.88
N GLY A 59 -12.69 40.92 4.08
CA GLY A 59 -13.24 41.78 3.04
C GLY A 59 -14.71 41.48 2.76
N TYR A 60 -15.14 41.76 1.54
CA TYR A 60 -16.51 41.53 1.07
C TYR A 60 -16.48 41.06 -0.38
N ARG A 61 -17.54 40.39 -0.83
CA ARG A 61 -17.62 39.94 -2.22
C ARG A 61 -18.46 40.93 -3.04
N GLU A 62 -17.92 41.34 -4.18
CA GLU A 62 -18.59 42.19 -5.16
C GLU A 62 -18.18 41.73 -6.56
N ASP A 63 -19.15 41.59 -7.47
CA ASP A 63 -18.92 41.06 -8.82
C ASP A 63 -18.21 39.68 -8.84
N ASN A 64 -18.56 38.80 -7.90
CA ASN A 64 -17.90 37.50 -7.67
C ASN A 64 -16.39 37.57 -7.35
N LYS A 65 -15.85 38.72 -6.95
CA LYS A 65 -14.46 38.86 -6.50
C LYS A 65 -14.41 39.28 -5.06
N LEU A 66 -13.47 38.73 -4.29
CA LEU A 66 -13.18 39.24 -2.96
C LEU A 66 -12.50 40.62 -3.09
N LYS A 67 -13.10 41.64 -2.48
CA LYS A 67 -12.54 42.99 -2.39
C LYS A 67 -12.10 43.26 -0.95
N GLN A 68 -10.90 43.82 -0.81
CA GLN A 68 -10.36 44.29 0.45
C GLN A 68 -10.78 45.74 0.72
N LEU A 69 -10.66 46.16 1.98
CA LEU A 69 -10.92 47.54 2.36
C LEU A 69 -9.80 48.46 1.87
N LEU A 70 -10.18 49.62 1.34
CA LEU A 70 -9.24 50.68 0.95
C LEU A 70 -9.06 51.75 2.05
N SER A 71 -9.98 51.79 3.01
CA SER A 71 -9.94 52.69 4.16
C SER A 71 -10.30 51.92 5.43
N PRO A 72 -9.71 52.25 6.60
CA PRO A 72 -9.99 51.56 7.87
C PRO A 72 -11.47 51.64 8.29
N LEU A 73 -11.87 50.72 9.17
CA LEU A 73 -13.17 50.77 9.85
C LEU A 73 -13.20 51.88 10.92
N GLU A 74 -14.36 52.48 11.14
CA GLU A 74 -14.54 53.54 12.14
C GLU A 74 -14.52 52.97 13.57
N PRO A 75 -13.71 53.51 14.49
CA PRO A 75 -13.80 53.17 15.91
C PRO A 75 -15.23 53.37 16.45
N GLY A 76 -15.66 52.49 17.35
CA GLY A 76 -17.03 52.49 17.89
C GLY A 76 -18.05 51.73 17.04
N SER A 77 -17.74 51.38 15.78
CA SER A 77 -18.64 50.57 14.93
C SER A 77 -19.05 49.28 15.62
N GLU A 78 -20.30 48.87 15.44
CA GLU A 78 -20.81 47.62 16.00
C GLU A 78 -20.23 46.41 15.27
N VAL A 79 -19.79 45.42 16.04
CA VAL A 79 -19.32 44.13 15.54
C VAL A 79 -20.42 43.12 15.79
N LEU A 80 -20.94 42.54 14.71
CA LEU A 80 -22.02 41.56 14.74
C LEU A 80 -21.46 40.15 14.50
N LYS A 81 -22.14 39.13 15.03
CA LYS A 81 -21.90 37.75 14.57
C LYS A 81 -22.24 37.64 13.09
N ALA A 82 -21.36 37.04 12.29
CA ALA A 82 -21.62 36.85 10.86
C ALA A 82 -22.67 35.75 10.63
N ASP A 83 -23.55 35.99 9.65
CA ASP A 83 -24.56 35.01 9.23
C ASP A 83 -23.94 33.94 8.33
N ASP A 84 -24.36 32.68 8.49
CA ASP A 84 -23.83 31.53 7.73
C ASP A 84 -23.89 31.75 6.20
N ASN A 85 -24.96 32.38 5.70
CA ASN A 85 -25.11 32.71 4.28
C ASN A 85 -24.08 33.74 3.82
N PHE A 86 -23.80 34.75 4.64
CA PHE A 86 -22.81 35.78 4.34
C PHE A 86 -21.39 35.21 4.35
N ILE A 87 -21.06 34.34 5.32
CA ILE A 87 -19.79 33.61 5.35
C ILE A 87 -19.63 32.78 4.07
N LYS A 88 -20.66 32.01 3.71
CA LYS A 88 -20.68 31.16 2.51
C LYS A 88 -20.46 31.96 1.23
N GLU A 89 -21.05 33.15 1.13
CA GLU A 89 -20.90 34.05 -0.01
C GLU A 89 -19.48 34.59 -0.11
N VAL A 90 -18.96 35.21 0.96
CA VAL A 90 -17.65 35.88 0.93
C VAL A 90 -16.52 34.88 0.69
N LEU A 91 -16.54 33.74 1.38
CA LEU A 91 -15.54 32.67 1.27
C LEU A 91 -15.70 31.78 0.02
N ASP A 92 -16.70 32.03 -0.82
CA ASP A 92 -17.02 31.24 -2.03
C ASP A 92 -17.23 29.74 -1.77
N LEU A 93 -17.91 29.39 -0.68
CA LEU A 93 -18.19 28.00 -0.29
C LEU A 93 -19.41 27.42 -1.04
N ARG A 94 -19.61 27.83 -2.29
CA ARG A 94 -20.74 27.42 -3.12
C ARG A 94 -20.46 26.09 -3.79
N GLU A 95 -21.48 25.24 -3.83
CA GLU A 95 -21.42 23.97 -4.56
C GLU A 95 -21.57 24.23 -6.07
N ASN A 96 -20.76 23.55 -6.86
CA ASN A 96 -20.80 23.55 -8.30
C ASN A 96 -20.67 22.11 -8.84
N LYS A 97 -20.80 21.93 -10.16
CA LYS A 97 -20.76 20.60 -10.80
C LYS A 97 -19.47 19.82 -10.52
N ASN A 98 -18.36 20.51 -10.31
CA ASN A 98 -17.03 19.95 -10.06
C ASN A 98 -16.66 19.90 -8.57
N SER A 99 -17.61 20.18 -7.68
CA SER A 99 -17.34 20.21 -6.24
C SER A 99 -16.98 18.83 -5.71
N ALA A 100 -15.89 18.79 -4.94
CA ALA A 100 -15.47 17.71 -4.05
C ALA A 100 -15.68 18.14 -2.61
N PHE A 101 -16.46 17.38 -1.85
CA PHE A 101 -16.72 17.69 -0.46
C PHE A 101 -15.55 17.22 0.42
N ILE A 102 -14.86 18.14 1.09
CA ILE A 102 -13.68 17.81 1.91
C ILE A 102 -14.02 17.80 3.40
N GLY A 103 -15.00 18.59 3.83
CA GLY A 103 -15.30 18.76 5.23
C GLY A 103 -16.10 20.01 5.53
N ASN A 104 -16.22 20.33 6.82
CA ASN A 104 -16.92 21.52 7.27
C ASN A 104 -15.92 22.60 7.67
N LEU A 105 -16.30 23.86 7.51
CA LEU A 105 -15.52 24.99 8.00
C LEU A 105 -15.35 24.85 9.51
N GLN A 106 -14.11 25.01 10.01
CA GLN A 106 -13.84 24.85 11.43
C GLN A 106 -14.74 25.78 12.24
N ARG A 107 -15.36 25.27 13.32
CA ARG A 107 -16.38 25.94 14.16
C ARG A 107 -17.80 25.98 13.60
N TYR A 108 -18.02 25.62 12.33
CA TYR A 108 -19.31 25.73 11.66
C TYR A 108 -19.74 24.41 11.02
N ASP A 109 -20.39 23.55 11.81
CA ASP A 109 -20.78 22.18 11.39
C ASP A 109 -21.75 22.13 10.19
N LYS A 110 -22.45 23.24 9.90
CA LYS A 110 -23.38 23.34 8.76
C LYS A 110 -22.76 23.95 7.50
N LEU A 111 -21.59 24.57 7.63
CA LEU A 111 -20.91 25.22 6.49
C LEU A 111 -19.94 24.24 5.83
N LYS A 112 -20.45 23.55 4.80
CA LYS A 112 -19.66 22.62 3.99
C LYS A 112 -18.65 23.36 3.12
N VAL A 113 -17.43 22.83 3.06
CA VAL A 113 -16.35 23.31 2.21
C VAL A 113 -16.16 22.33 1.05
N TYR A 114 -16.30 22.87 -0.15
CA TYR A 114 -16.12 22.14 -1.39
C TYR A 114 -14.89 22.67 -2.13
N LEU A 115 -14.08 21.77 -2.67
CA LEU A 115 -12.99 22.10 -3.56
C LEU A 115 -13.40 21.85 -5.01
N ASP A 116 -13.01 22.72 -5.92
CA ASP A 116 -13.22 22.52 -7.35
C ASP A 116 -12.22 21.46 -7.86
N LEU A 117 -12.71 20.26 -8.19
CA LEU A 117 -11.90 19.16 -8.68
C LEU A 117 -11.16 19.52 -9.96
N ASN A 118 -11.74 20.31 -10.86
CA ASN A 118 -11.05 20.67 -12.08
C ASN A 118 -9.83 21.55 -11.77
N LYS A 119 -9.96 22.53 -10.86
CA LYS A 119 -8.83 23.34 -10.41
C LYS A 119 -7.80 22.49 -9.66
N LEU A 120 -8.24 21.57 -8.80
CA LEU A 120 -7.39 20.69 -7.99
C LEU A 120 -6.54 19.75 -8.87
N LEU A 121 -7.20 19.06 -9.80
CA LEU A 121 -6.57 18.06 -10.66
C LEU A 121 -5.65 18.69 -11.70
N THR A 122 -5.94 19.90 -12.17
CA THR A 122 -5.12 20.59 -13.18
C THR A 122 -3.98 21.42 -12.60
N LYS A 123 -3.91 21.62 -11.27
CA LYS A 123 -2.93 22.53 -10.65
C LYS A 123 -2.09 21.94 -9.53
N HIS A 124 -1.99 20.62 -9.48
CA HIS A 124 -1.24 19.86 -8.47
C HIS A 124 -1.67 20.16 -7.01
N VAL A 125 -1.40 19.21 -6.13
CA VAL A 125 -1.78 19.27 -4.73
C VAL A 125 -0.60 18.86 -3.87
N SER A 126 -0.43 19.48 -2.72
CA SER A 126 0.41 18.95 -1.65
C SER A 126 -0.42 18.66 -0.41
N ILE A 127 -0.14 17.53 0.24
CA ILE A 127 -0.68 17.19 1.56
C ILE A 127 0.49 17.08 2.52
N LEU A 128 0.57 18.03 3.45
CA LEU A 128 1.73 18.25 4.32
C LEU A 128 1.29 18.10 5.78
N ALA A 129 1.93 17.22 6.54
CA ALA A 129 1.65 17.07 7.97
C ALA A 129 2.82 16.46 8.74
N LYS A 130 2.73 16.34 10.06
CA LYS A 130 3.57 15.40 10.82
C LYS A 130 3.00 13.98 10.78
N SER A 131 3.75 13.00 11.29
CA SER A 131 3.26 11.61 11.45
C SER A 131 2.02 11.54 12.37
N GLY A 132 1.09 10.62 12.06
CA GLY A 132 -0.14 10.41 12.83
C GLY A 132 -1.18 11.54 12.75
N SER A 133 -1.02 12.51 11.85
CA SER A 133 -1.96 13.66 11.74
C SER A 133 -3.10 13.44 10.75
N GLY A 134 -3.12 12.31 10.02
CA GLY A 134 -4.18 11.97 9.06
C GLY A 134 -3.85 12.28 7.59
N LYS A 135 -2.57 12.25 7.17
CA LYS A 135 -2.15 12.51 5.78
C LYS A 135 -2.86 11.62 4.76
N SER A 136 -2.68 10.31 4.88
CA SER A 136 -3.29 9.30 4.02
C SER A 136 -4.80 9.19 4.24
N TYR A 137 -5.31 9.68 5.38
CA TYR A 137 -6.75 9.84 5.59
C TYR A 137 -7.33 10.90 4.65
N VAL A 138 -6.72 12.09 4.60
CA VAL A 138 -7.09 13.16 3.65
C VAL A 138 -6.85 12.73 2.21
N GLY A 139 -5.73 12.04 1.93
CA GLY A 139 -5.47 11.44 0.63
C GLY A 139 -6.60 10.50 0.20
N GLY A 140 -7.08 9.64 1.10
CA GLY A 140 -8.25 8.80 0.89
C GLY A 140 -9.54 9.58 0.62
N VAL A 141 -9.82 10.66 1.36
CA VAL A 141 -10.97 11.55 1.11
C VAL A 141 -10.92 12.12 -0.31
N LEU A 142 -9.76 12.58 -0.77
CA LEU A 142 -9.61 13.07 -2.15
C LEU A 142 -9.83 11.96 -3.17
N VAL A 143 -9.26 10.77 -2.94
CA VAL A 143 -9.43 9.61 -3.85
C VAL A 143 -10.91 9.24 -4.00
N GLU A 144 -11.68 9.24 -2.90
CA GLU A 144 -13.13 9.01 -2.93
C GLU A 144 -13.84 10.00 -3.85
N GLU A 145 -13.61 11.31 -3.67
CA GLU A 145 -14.25 12.36 -4.48
C GLU A 145 -13.88 12.27 -5.97
N ILE A 146 -12.62 11.90 -6.28
CA ILE A 146 -12.15 11.75 -7.66
C ILE A 146 -12.76 10.50 -8.31
N LEU A 147 -12.88 9.39 -7.57
CA LEU A 147 -13.49 8.15 -8.05
C LEU A 147 -14.99 8.30 -8.35
N GLU A 148 -15.70 9.19 -7.65
CA GLU A 148 -17.11 9.52 -7.94
C GLU A 148 -17.28 10.31 -9.25
N ARG A 149 -16.19 10.82 -9.85
CA ARG A 149 -16.18 11.52 -11.14
C ARG A 149 -15.59 10.70 -12.28
N ASP A 150 -15.33 9.43 -12.04
CA ASP A 150 -14.74 8.48 -12.98
C ASP A 150 -13.39 8.93 -13.60
N ILE A 151 -12.62 9.70 -12.84
CA ILE A 151 -11.29 10.15 -13.26
C ILE A 151 -10.26 9.08 -12.88
N PRO A 152 -9.36 8.66 -13.81
CA PRO A 152 -8.33 7.69 -13.50
C PRO A 152 -7.34 8.19 -12.43
N ILE A 153 -6.95 7.31 -11.52
CA ILE A 153 -5.99 7.59 -10.45
C ILE A 153 -4.87 6.55 -10.48
N LEU A 154 -3.63 7.00 -10.31
CA LEU A 154 -2.50 6.14 -9.97
C LEU A 154 -1.96 6.54 -8.60
N ILE A 155 -1.82 5.59 -7.68
CA ILE A 155 -1.26 5.82 -6.35
C ILE A 155 0.05 5.05 -6.22
N ILE A 156 1.13 5.74 -5.83
CA ILE A 156 2.36 5.11 -5.36
C ILE A 156 2.24 4.95 -3.85
N ASP A 157 2.16 3.72 -3.36
CA ASP A 157 1.86 3.40 -1.96
C ASP A 157 2.99 2.55 -1.32
N PRO A 158 3.96 3.18 -0.63
CA PRO A 158 5.06 2.47 0.03
C PRO A 158 4.65 1.67 1.26
N HIS A 159 3.45 1.91 1.81
CA HIS A 159 3.02 1.31 3.07
C HIS A 159 1.80 0.38 2.93
N GLY A 160 1.12 0.39 1.78
CA GLY A 160 -0.02 -0.46 1.48
C GLY A 160 -1.34 0.00 2.13
N GLU A 161 -1.43 1.27 2.53
CA GLU A 161 -2.55 1.84 3.28
C GLU A 161 -3.83 2.01 2.43
N TYR A 162 -3.68 2.16 1.11
CA TYR A 162 -4.80 2.48 0.21
C TYR A 162 -5.62 1.24 -0.21
N SER A 163 -5.14 0.03 0.09
CA SER A 163 -5.91 -1.22 -0.09
C SER A 163 -7.27 -1.17 0.66
N SER A 164 -7.32 -0.46 1.78
CA SER A 164 -8.51 -0.23 2.60
C SER A 164 -9.69 0.44 1.87
N LEU A 165 -9.45 1.11 0.73
CA LEU A 165 -10.52 1.68 -0.12
C LEU A 165 -11.54 0.63 -0.61
N GLN A 166 -11.16 -0.66 -0.59
CA GLN A 166 -12.03 -1.77 -0.98
C GLN A 166 -13.05 -2.18 0.09
N GLU A 167 -13.01 -1.56 1.29
CA GLU A 167 -13.90 -1.85 2.41
C GLU A 167 -14.76 -0.64 2.77
N LYS A 168 -15.99 -0.89 3.21
CA LYS A 168 -16.89 0.14 3.73
C LYS A 168 -16.39 0.62 5.10
N ASN A 169 -16.53 1.91 5.37
CA ASN A 169 -16.37 2.44 6.71
C ASN A 169 -17.59 2.11 7.58
N ASP A 170 -17.38 1.85 8.87
CA ASP A 170 -18.40 1.58 9.90
C ASP A 170 -18.60 2.77 10.86
N ASP A 171 -17.90 3.89 10.66
CA ASP A 171 -18.03 5.10 11.47
C ASP A 171 -19.44 5.73 11.42
N GLU A 172 -20.13 5.73 12.56
CA GLU A 172 -21.45 6.34 12.75
C GLU A 172 -21.48 7.85 12.45
N ASN A 173 -20.32 8.54 12.54
CA ASN A 173 -20.22 9.97 12.28
C ASN A 173 -20.47 10.35 10.81
N LEU A 174 -20.45 9.39 9.87
CA LEU A 174 -20.81 9.63 8.46
C LEU A 174 -22.15 10.37 8.32
N ASN A 175 -23.14 10.01 9.13
CA ASN A 175 -24.47 10.60 9.09
C ASN A 175 -24.45 12.10 9.44
N LYS A 176 -23.58 12.53 10.37
CA LYS A 176 -23.45 13.95 10.76
C LYS A 176 -22.97 14.83 9.60
N PHE A 177 -22.22 14.24 8.66
CA PHE A 177 -21.74 14.92 7.45
C PHE A 177 -22.67 14.72 6.24
N GLY A 178 -23.76 13.96 6.40
CA GLY A 178 -24.67 13.60 5.31
C GLY A 178 -24.05 12.61 4.31
N LEU A 179 -23.16 11.74 4.79
CA LEU A 179 -22.44 10.75 3.99
C LEU A 179 -22.99 9.34 4.25
N LYS A 180 -22.72 8.42 3.31
CA LYS A 180 -23.01 7.00 3.45
C LYS A 180 -21.74 6.19 3.25
N ALA A 181 -21.62 5.10 3.98
CA ALA A 181 -20.52 4.16 3.81
C ALA A 181 -20.51 3.58 2.38
N LYS A 182 -19.34 3.54 1.76
CA LYS A 182 -19.11 3.01 0.41
C LYS A 182 -17.81 2.22 0.36
N ASP A 183 -17.81 1.16 -0.43
CA ASP A 183 -16.58 0.49 -0.84
C ASP A 183 -16.31 0.80 -2.31
N TYR A 184 -15.03 0.79 -2.68
CA TYR A 184 -14.56 1.02 -4.04
C TYR A 184 -13.93 -0.23 -4.65
N ARG A 185 -14.24 -1.43 -4.13
CA ARG A 185 -13.58 -2.69 -4.54
C ARG A 185 -13.54 -2.88 -6.04
N ASN A 186 -14.65 -2.63 -6.72
CA ASN A 186 -14.78 -2.77 -8.18
C ASN A 186 -14.03 -1.68 -8.98
N LYS A 187 -13.61 -0.58 -8.35
CA LYS A 187 -12.82 0.50 -8.95
C LYS A 187 -11.33 0.39 -8.66
N ILE A 188 -10.91 -0.45 -7.70
CA ILE A 188 -9.52 -0.55 -7.24
C ILE A 188 -8.81 -1.73 -7.90
N ARG A 189 -7.59 -1.50 -8.42
CA ARG A 189 -6.67 -2.54 -8.88
C ARG A 189 -5.34 -2.34 -8.17
N ILE A 190 -4.81 -3.39 -7.55
CA ILE A 190 -3.57 -3.29 -6.77
C ILE A 190 -2.48 -4.09 -7.48
N TYR A 191 -1.38 -3.42 -7.80
CA TYR A 191 -0.22 -3.97 -8.45
C TYR A 191 0.97 -3.95 -7.50
N SER A 192 1.85 -4.95 -7.55
CA SER A 192 3.09 -4.94 -6.77
C SER A 192 4.26 -5.51 -7.57
N PRO A 193 5.46 -4.92 -7.47
CA PRO A 193 6.68 -5.54 -7.97
C PRO A 193 7.17 -6.70 -7.09
N ASN A 194 6.68 -6.82 -5.84
CA ASN A 194 7.04 -7.89 -4.91
C ASN A 194 5.80 -8.70 -4.53
N THR A 195 5.39 -9.60 -5.42
CA THR A 195 4.25 -10.51 -5.19
C THR A 195 4.59 -11.69 -4.27
N THR A 196 5.86 -11.87 -3.90
CA THR A 196 6.25 -12.86 -2.88
C THR A 196 5.72 -12.45 -1.52
N ASP A 197 5.89 -11.17 -1.16
CA ASP A 197 5.40 -10.61 0.10
C ASP A 197 3.96 -10.07 0.01
N ASN A 198 3.46 -9.84 -1.21
CA ASN A 198 2.11 -9.33 -1.49
C ASN A 198 1.38 -10.23 -2.51
N PRO A 199 1.03 -11.49 -2.16
CA PRO A 199 0.50 -12.49 -3.10
C PRO A 199 -0.90 -12.16 -3.65
N GLU A 200 -1.65 -11.28 -2.99
CA GLU A 200 -2.96 -10.81 -3.44
C GLU A 200 -2.88 -9.74 -4.55
N CYS A 201 -1.70 -9.14 -4.75
CA CYS A 201 -1.48 -8.10 -5.74
C CYS A 201 -1.26 -8.66 -7.15
N ILE A 202 -1.70 -7.91 -8.16
CA ILE A 202 -1.38 -8.18 -9.56
C ILE A 202 0.12 -7.92 -9.78
N PRO A 203 0.88 -8.83 -10.43
CA PRO A 203 2.29 -8.58 -10.70
C PRO A 203 2.50 -7.32 -11.55
N LEU A 204 3.31 -6.38 -11.07
CA LEU A 204 3.77 -5.23 -11.85
C LEU A 204 5.02 -5.63 -12.64
N LYS A 205 4.97 -5.46 -13.96
CA LYS A 205 6.10 -5.69 -14.86
C LYS A 205 6.40 -4.42 -15.64
N LEU A 206 7.67 -4.01 -15.63
CA LEU A 206 8.17 -2.84 -16.34
C LEU A 206 8.80 -3.24 -17.68
N SER A 207 8.73 -2.38 -18.68
CA SER A 207 9.33 -2.66 -19.99
C SER A 207 10.85 -2.65 -19.90
N ASN A 208 11.49 -3.69 -20.43
CA ASN A 208 12.95 -3.78 -20.59
C ASN A 208 13.44 -3.40 -22.00
N TYR A 209 12.54 -3.32 -22.99
CA TYR A 209 12.91 -3.02 -24.37
C TYR A 209 12.99 -1.51 -24.62
N ASN A 210 13.84 -1.12 -25.58
CA ASN A 210 14.03 0.27 -26.02
C ASN A 210 14.47 1.25 -24.94
N LEU A 211 15.23 0.79 -23.93
CA LEU A 211 15.83 1.68 -22.96
C LEU A 211 16.93 2.51 -23.63
N SER A 212 16.82 3.82 -23.53
CA SER A 212 17.88 4.78 -23.85
C SER A 212 19.03 4.66 -22.86
N SER A 213 20.23 5.08 -23.27
CA SER A 213 21.42 5.08 -22.40
C SER A 213 21.21 5.83 -21.09
N GLN A 214 20.47 6.95 -21.14
CA GLN A 214 20.09 7.71 -19.95
C GLN A 214 19.11 6.95 -19.04
N GLU A 215 18.20 6.15 -19.59
CA GLU A 215 17.27 5.35 -18.78
C GLU A 215 17.97 4.26 -18.00
N ILE A 216 18.96 3.60 -18.60
CA ILE A 216 19.70 2.53 -17.92
C ILE A 216 20.35 3.04 -16.65
N LEU A 217 20.95 4.23 -16.68
CA LEU A 217 21.54 4.88 -15.50
C LEU A 217 20.52 5.06 -14.37
N HIS A 218 19.28 5.42 -14.71
CA HIS A 218 18.22 5.60 -13.72
C HIS A 218 17.60 4.28 -13.27
N VAL A 219 17.67 3.22 -14.08
CA VAL A 219 17.08 1.91 -13.76
C VAL A 219 18.00 1.03 -12.90
N LEU A 220 19.32 1.12 -13.03
CA LEU A 220 20.25 0.29 -12.25
C LEU A 220 20.22 0.63 -10.75
N PRO A 221 19.72 -0.23 -9.83
CA PRO A 221 19.45 0.08 -8.42
C PRO A 221 20.75 0.11 -7.59
N ALA A 222 21.67 1.00 -7.97
CA ALA A 222 22.93 1.23 -7.28
C ALA A 222 23.50 2.59 -7.68
N LYS A 223 24.28 3.20 -6.78
CA LYS A 223 25.12 4.34 -7.14
C LYS A 223 26.38 3.83 -7.84
N LEU A 224 26.53 4.17 -9.11
CA LEU A 224 27.69 3.78 -9.91
C LEU A 224 28.88 4.71 -9.64
N SER A 225 30.07 4.12 -9.54
CA SER A 225 31.34 4.85 -9.52
C SER A 225 31.65 5.49 -10.88
N ASN A 226 32.55 6.48 -10.92
CA ASN A 226 32.96 7.13 -12.16
C ASN A 226 33.53 6.15 -13.19
N VAL A 227 34.22 5.09 -12.75
CA VAL A 227 34.75 4.04 -13.64
C VAL A 227 33.60 3.22 -14.25
N GLN A 228 32.62 2.83 -13.43
CA GLN A 228 31.44 2.10 -13.91
C GLN A 228 30.58 2.96 -14.85
N LEU A 229 30.43 4.25 -14.55
CA LEU A 229 29.76 5.20 -15.44
C LEU A 229 30.51 5.30 -16.77
N GLY A 230 31.84 5.46 -16.73
CA GLY A 230 32.68 5.52 -17.93
C GLY A 230 32.51 4.28 -18.82
N LEU A 231 32.53 3.08 -18.22
CA LEU A 231 32.28 1.82 -18.92
C LEU A 231 30.87 1.74 -19.49
N LEU A 232 29.86 2.08 -18.69
CA LEU A 232 28.49 2.05 -19.16
C LEU A 232 28.29 3.03 -20.34
N TYR A 233 28.91 4.21 -20.30
CA TYR A 233 28.89 5.14 -21.43
C TYR A 233 29.66 4.63 -22.65
N SER A 234 30.82 3.96 -22.48
CA SER A 234 31.57 3.39 -23.62
C SER A 234 30.78 2.27 -24.30
N SER A 235 30.22 1.36 -23.51
CA SER A 235 29.41 0.23 -24.00
C SER A 235 28.08 0.67 -24.64
N LEU A 236 27.60 1.88 -24.34
CA LEU A 236 26.34 2.41 -24.87
C LEU A 236 26.52 3.45 -26.00
N LYS A 237 27.76 3.79 -26.37
CA LYS A 237 28.06 4.95 -27.22
C LYS A 237 27.40 4.91 -28.60
N GLU A 238 27.25 3.73 -29.18
CA GLU A 238 26.70 3.51 -30.54
C GLU A 238 25.30 2.89 -30.53
N ILE A 239 24.67 2.73 -29.35
CA ILE A 239 23.41 1.99 -29.19
C ILE A 239 22.31 2.94 -28.73
N ASN A 240 21.34 3.17 -29.61
CA ASN A 240 20.22 4.06 -29.31
C ASN A 240 19.17 3.42 -28.38
N LYS A 241 18.99 2.10 -28.48
CA LYS A 241 17.96 1.33 -27.79
C LYS A 241 18.53 -0.05 -27.48
N ILE A 242 18.50 -0.44 -26.21
CA ILE A 242 19.13 -1.67 -25.74
C ILE A 242 18.22 -2.36 -24.70
N ASP A 243 18.30 -3.69 -24.64
CA ASP A 243 17.75 -4.49 -23.55
C ASP A 243 18.87 -4.95 -22.60
N PHE A 244 18.51 -5.62 -21.50
CA PHE A 244 19.51 -6.07 -20.53
C PHE A 244 20.46 -7.14 -21.05
N ASN A 245 20.00 -8.02 -21.95
CA ASN A 245 20.83 -9.07 -22.52
C ASN A 245 21.91 -8.48 -23.42
N GLN A 246 21.52 -7.56 -24.30
CA GLN A 246 22.44 -6.86 -25.18
C GLN A 246 23.42 -6.01 -24.37
N LEU A 247 22.96 -5.34 -23.30
CA LEU A 247 23.86 -4.59 -22.42
C LEU A 247 24.91 -5.49 -21.74
N ILE A 248 24.53 -6.69 -21.31
CA ILE A 248 25.48 -7.66 -20.75
C ILE A 248 26.51 -8.07 -21.81
N LEU A 249 26.08 -8.35 -23.05
CA LEU A 249 26.98 -8.72 -24.14
C LEU A 249 28.00 -7.61 -24.44
N GLU A 250 27.56 -6.35 -24.51
CA GLU A 250 28.47 -5.21 -24.72
C GLU A 250 29.45 -5.03 -23.56
N LEU A 251 28.98 -5.18 -22.33
CA LEU A 251 29.85 -5.12 -21.15
C LEU A 251 30.85 -6.27 -21.12
N GLU A 252 30.50 -7.46 -21.63
CA GLU A 252 31.41 -8.61 -21.71
C GLU A 252 32.60 -8.36 -22.64
N LEU A 253 32.43 -7.52 -23.67
CA LEU A 253 33.49 -7.11 -24.60
C LEU A 253 34.52 -6.15 -23.97
N GLU A 254 34.14 -5.42 -22.92
CA GLU A 254 35.04 -4.48 -22.24
C GLU A 254 36.17 -5.22 -21.49
N GLU A 255 37.40 -4.71 -21.51
CA GLU A 255 38.52 -5.37 -20.80
C GLU A 255 38.54 -5.07 -19.29
N ASN A 256 37.87 -3.99 -18.87
CA ASN A 256 37.95 -3.50 -17.49
C ASN A 256 37.21 -4.43 -16.50
N PRO A 257 37.85 -4.91 -15.41
CA PRO A 257 37.21 -5.77 -14.42
C PRO A 257 35.95 -5.20 -13.76
N ALA A 258 35.78 -3.87 -13.72
CA ALA A 258 34.57 -3.26 -13.18
C ALA A 258 33.28 -3.64 -13.95
N LYS A 259 33.40 -4.19 -15.17
CA LYS A 259 32.27 -4.76 -15.93
C LYS A 259 31.49 -5.81 -15.15
N TYR A 260 32.17 -6.66 -14.38
CA TYR A 260 31.53 -7.75 -13.63
C TYR A 260 30.59 -7.21 -12.56
N SER A 261 30.93 -6.06 -11.96
CA SER A 261 30.05 -5.41 -11.01
C SER A 261 28.77 -4.89 -11.67
N LEU A 262 28.85 -4.33 -12.88
CA LEU A 262 27.69 -3.88 -13.64
C LEU A 262 26.81 -5.07 -14.06
N ILE A 263 27.43 -6.12 -14.61
CA ILE A 263 26.74 -7.36 -14.99
C ILE A 263 26.01 -7.96 -13.78
N ASN A 264 26.62 -7.97 -12.59
CA ASN A 264 25.97 -8.48 -11.38
C ASN A 264 24.74 -7.64 -10.96
N ILE A 265 24.79 -6.32 -11.12
CA ILE A 265 23.63 -5.44 -10.85
C ILE A 265 22.50 -5.74 -11.84
N ILE A 266 22.82 -5.91 -13.12
CA ILE A 266 21.84 -6.24 -14.17
C ILE A 266 21.22 -7.62 -13.89
N ARG A 267 22.04 -8.64 -13.58
CA ARG A 267 21.55 -9.98 -13.23
C ARG A 267 20.70 -9.97 -11.95
N TYR A 268 21.01 -9.11 -10.99
CA TYR A 268 20.17 -8.91 -9.81
C TYR A 268 18.79 -8.34 -10.20
N LEU A 269 18.74 -7.34 -11.09
CA LEU A 269 17.49 -6.82 -11.64
C LEU A 269 16.67 -7.89 -12.38
N GLU A 270 17.31 -8.74 -13.18
CA GLU A 270 16.65 -9.85 -13.86
C GLU A 270 16.06 -10.86 -12.86
N LYS A 271 16.81 -11.17 -11.78
CA LYS A 271 16.35 -12.07 -10.73
C LYS A 271 15.13 -11.53 -9.97
N LEU A 272 15.02 -10.22 -9.81
CA LEU A 272 13.84 -9.59 -9.21
C LEU A 272 12.58 -9.79 -10.05
N ASN A 273 12.72 -10.18 -11.33
CA ASN A 273 11.61 -10.39 -12.26
C ASN A 273 10.71 -9.13 -12.35
N LEU A 274 11.29 -7.94 -12.20
CA LEU A 274 10.55 -6.67 -12.32
C LEU A 274 10.38 -6.26 -13.78
N PHE A 275 11.37 -6.59 -14.60
CA PHE A 275 11.45 -6.20 -16.00
C PHE A 275 11.06 -7.37 -16.91
N SER A 276 10.29 -7.10 -17.98
CA SER A 276 9.80 -8.14 -18.88
C SER A 276 9.57 -7.60 -20.29
N ASP A 277 9.72 -8.49 -21.29
CA ASP A 277 9.33 -8.26 -22.68
C ASP A 277 7.81 -8.14 -22.85
N ALA A 278 7.05 -8.69 -21.88
CA ALA A 278 5.60 -8.55 -21.76
C ALA A 278 5.25 -7.70 -20.52
N PRO A 279 5.51 -6.38 -20.54
CA PRO A 279 5.26 -5.51 -19.40
C PRO A 279 3.76 -5.32 -19.14
N THR A 280 3.42 -4.85 -17.95
CA THR A 280 2.06 -4.42 -17.63
C THR A 280 1.66 -3.29 -18.57
N LEU A 281 0.51 -3.43 -19.23
CA LEU A 281 0.03 -2.42 -20.17
C LEU A 281 -0.31 -1.12 -19.43
N LEU A 282 0.22 0.00 -19.92
CA LEU A 282 0.00 1.31 -19.30
C LEU A 282 -1.47 1.73 -19.35
N GLN A 283 -2.21 1.27 -20.36
CA GLN A 283 -3.65 1.45 -20.49
C GLN A 283 -4.45 0.68 -19.43
N GLU A 284 -3.93 -0.44 -18.93
CA GLU A 284 -4.57 -1.16 -17.81
C GLU A 284 -4.35 -0.45 -16.48
N LEU A 285 -3.21 0.25 -16.34
CA LEU A 285 -2.94 1.06 -15.16
C LEU A 285 -3.79 2.33 -15.13
N ILE A 286 -4.03 2.94 -16.29
CA ILE A 286 -4.78 4.19 -16.40
C ILE A 286 -6.10 3.96 -17.13
N MET A 287 -7.12 3.58 -16.37
CA MET A 287 -8.48 3.34 -16.88
C MET A 287 -9.48 4.37 -16.30
N PRO A 288 -10.41 4.90 -17.12
CA PRO A 288 -11.51 5.75 -16.62
C PRO A 288 -12.27 5.08 -15.48
N GLY A 289 -12.49 5.83 -14.41
CA GLY A 289 -13.17 5.39 -13.19
C GLY A 289 -12.49 4.28 -12.41
N LYS A 290 -11.20 4.02 -12.66
CA LYS A 290 -10.39 3.10 -11.86
C LYS A 290 -9.28 3.83 -11.12
N CYS A 291 -8.89 3.27 -9.99
CA CYS A 291 -7.71 3.64 -9.24
C CYS A 291 -6.76 2.45 -9.21
N SER A 292 -5.59 2.64 -9.80
CA SER A 292 -4.49 1.68 -9.76
C SER A 292 -3.56 2.05 -8.61
N ILE A 293 -3.31 1.11 -7.71
CA ILE A 293 -2.42 1.27 -6.57
C ILE A 293 -1.16 0.46 -6.85
N ILE A 294 -0.01 1.12 -6.82
CA ILE A 294 1.31 0.48 -6.87
C ILE A 294 1.76 0.28 -5.43
N ASN A 295 1.50 -0.92 -4.91
CA ASN A 295 1.87 -1.34 -3.57
C ASN A 295 3.37 -1.70 -3.54
N LEU A 296 4.16 -0.86 -2.88
CA LEU A 296 5.60 -1.01 -2.71
C LEU A 296 5.98 -1.51 -1.29
N LYS A 297 5.01 -2.02 -0.53
CA LYS A 297 5.26 -2.63 0.77
C LYS A 297 6.24 -3.81 0.63
N GLY A 298 7.30 -3.80 1.45
CA GLY A 298 8.35 -4.81 1.40
C GLY A 298 9.34 -4.65 0.24
N VAL A 299 9.29 -3.55 -0.51
CA VAL A 299 10.24 -3.23 -1.58
C VAL A 299 11.34 -2.33 -1.03
N GLU A 300 12.61 -2.63 -1.32
CA GLU A 300 13.73 -1.78 -0.92
C GLU A 300 13.67 -0.39 -1.56
N GLN A 301 14.07 0.64 -0.80
CA GLN A 301 13.95 2.05 -1.20
C GLN A 301 14.57 2.34 -2.58
N GLU A 302 15.76 1.81 -2.86
CA GLU A 302 16.44 2.02 -4.15
C GLU A 302 15.65 1.43 -5.33
N LEU A 303 14.98 0.29 -5.11
CA LEU A 303 14.11 -0.34 -6.11
C LEU A 303 12.78 0.41 -6.26
N GLN A 304 12.22 0.93 -5.16
CA GLN A 304 11.05 1.81 -5.23
C GLN A 304 11.30 3.03 -6.12
N GLU A 305 12.46 3.67 -5.98
CA GLU A 305 12.83 4.81 -6.83
C GLU A 305 12.91 4.44 -8.31
N VAL A 306 13.42 3.24 -8.65
CA VAL A 306 13.46 2.71 -10.01
C VAL A 306 12.05 2.50 -10.56
N VAL A 307 11.18 1.85 -9.78
CA VAL A 307 9.78 1.60 -10.16
C VAL A 307 9.06 2.92 -10.43
N VAL A 308 9.14 3.88 -9.50
CA VAL A 308 8.51 5.19 -9.65
C VAL A 308 9.09 5.95 -10.85
N TYR A 309 10.41 5.95 -11.03
CA TYR A 309 11.05 6.59 -12.18
C TYR A 309 10.50 6.06 -13.50
N LYS A 310 10.59 4.74 -13.71
CA LYS A 310 10.27 4.11 -14.99
C LYS A 310 8.78 4.22 -15.28
N LEU A 311 7.94 3.95 -14.27
CA LEU A 311 6.49 4.01 -14.40
C LEU A 311 6.00 5.41 -14.75
N VAL A 312 6.42 6.43 -13.99
CA VAL A 312 5.98 7.81 -14.23
C VAL A 312 6.51 8.32 -15.56
N LYS A 313 7.74 7.95 -15.94
CA LYS A 313 8.30 8.33 -17.24
C LYS A 313 7.44 7.80 -18.39
N ASP A 314 7.16 6.50 -18.39
CA ASP A 314 6.43 5.85 -19.47
C ASP A 314 5.00 6.37 -19.57
N LEU A 315 4.32 6.53 -18.43
CA LEU A 315 2.99 7.12 -18.37
C LEU A 315 2.99 8.56 -18.87
N PHE A 316 3.99 9.36 -18.50
CA PHE A 316 4.04 10.74 -18.94
C PHE A 316 4.27 10.87 -20.46
N GLU A 317 5.13 10.04 -21.03
CA GLU A 317 5.37 10.01 -22.47
C GLU A 317 4.15 9.52 -23.26
N GLU A 318 3.48 8.45 -22.81
CA GLU A 318 2.23 8.00 -23.45
C GLU A 318 1.10 9.02 -23.29
N ARG A 319 1.08 9.76 -22.17
CA ARG A 319 0.12 10.85 -21.99
C ARG A 319 0.39 11.99 -22.96
N LYS A 320 1.65 12.39 -23.18
CA LYS A 320 2.03 13.41 -24.17
C LYS A 320 1.57 13.03 -25.59
N LYS A 321 1.63 11.74 -25.93
CA LYS A 321 1.16 11.21 -27.22
C LYS A 321 -0.36 11.10 -27.33
N GLY A 322 -1.09 11.17 -26.22
CA GLY A 322 -2.54 11.02 -26.19
C GLY A 322 -3.02 9.56 -26.17
N ASN A 323 -2.13 8.60 -25.90
CA ASN A 323 -2.45 7.17 -25.91
C ASN A 323 -3.12 6.66 -24.63
N ILE A 324 -3.07 7.47 -23.57
CA ILE A 324 -3.75 7.23 -22.29
C ILE A 324 -4.55 8.47 -21.88
N PRO A 325 -5.66 8.32 -21.12
CA PRO A 325 -6.48 9.45 -20.72
C PRO A 325 -5.76 10.33 -19.67
N PRO A 326 -6.23 11.58 -19.46
CA PRO A 326 -5.85 12.39 -18.30
C PRO A 326 -6.04 11.62 -17.00
N PHE A 327 -5.10 11.75 -16.07
CA PHE A 327 -5.14 11.04 -14.81
C PHE A 327 -4.51 11.83 -13.66
N PHE A 328 -4.81 11.40 -12.44
CA PHE A 328 -4.26 11.97 -11.22
C PHE A 328 -3.25 11.03 -10.58
N LEU A 329 -2.01 11.49 -10.44
CA LEU A 329 -0.92 10.78 -9.79
C LEU A 329 -0.83 11.16 -8.32
N ILE A 330 -0.93 10.22 -7.41
CA ILE A 330 -0.72 10.43 -5.96
C ILE A 330 0.56 9.72 -5.54
N ILE A 331 1.42 10.42 -4.81
CA ILE A 331 2.70 9.90 -4.36
C ILE A 331 2.75 10.01 -2.84
N GLU A 332 2.57 8.89 -2.14
CA GLU A 332 2.79 8.83 -0.70
C GLU A 332 4.28 8.92 -0.36
N GLU A 333 4.56 9.42 0.84
CA GLU A 333 5.92 9.69 1.33
C GLU A 333 6.85 10.29 0.27
N SER A 334 6.35 11.28 -0.47
CA SER A 334 6.99 11.89 -1.65
C SER A 334 8.43 12.35 -1.43
N HIS A 335 8.83 12.67 -0.19
CA HIS A 335 10.20 13.06 0.13
C HIS A 335 11.25 11.97 -0.15
N ASN A 336 10.81 10.71 -0.29
CA ASN A 336 11.63 9.57 -0.69
C ASN A 336 11.93 9.55 -2.21
N TYR A 337 11.09 10.19 -3.02
CA TYR A 337 11.18 10.19 -4.49
C TYR A 337 11.51 11.58 -5.07
N LEU A 338 11.28 12.62 -4.27
CA LEU A 338 11.52 14.03 -4.57
C LEU A 338 12.25 14.70 -3.39
N PRO A 339 13.40 14.18 -2.93
CA PRO A 339 14.15 14.85 -1.87
C PRO A 339 14.58 16.25 -2.33
N GLU A 340 14.53 17.22 -1.42
CA GLU A 340 15.20 18.50 -1.61
C GLU A 340 16.68 18.24 -1.84
N ARG A 341 17.31 18.96 -2.80
CA ARG A 341 18.67 18.68 -3.29
C ARG A 341 19.73 18.55 -2.18
N SER A 342 19.56 19.27 -1.07
CA SER A 342 20.45 19.20 0.10
C SER A 342 20.41 17.85 0.83
N PHE A 343 19.37 17.05 0.65
CA PHE A 343 19.19 15.72 1.25
C PHE A 343 19.52 14.57 0.29
N GLY A 344 19.91 14.89 -0.95
CA GLY A 344 20.25 13.92 -1.99
C GLY A 344 19.36 14.07 -3.22
N GLU A 345 19.51 13.10 -4.13
CA GLU A 345 18.72 13.01 -5.34
C GLU A 345 18.30 11.55 -5.53
N ALA A 346 16.98 11.33 -5.61
CA ALA A 346 16.40 10.04 -5.97
C ALA A 346 16.36 9.88 -7.50
N LYS A 347 16.36 8.64 -7.99
CA LYS A 347 16.31 8.37 -9.45
C LYS A 347 15.09 8.99 -10.14
N SER A 348 13.95 9.00 -9.44
CA SER A 348 12.68 9.56 -9.92
C SER A 348 12.60 11.10 -9.85
N SER A 349 13.57 11.77 -9.20
CA SER A 349 13.48 13.22 -8.95
C SER A 349 13.33 14.05 -10.23
N ARG A 350 14.11 13.71 -11.27
CA ARG A 350 14.12 14.47 -12.53
C ARG A 350 12.77 14.41 -13.25
N ILE A 351 12.22 13.20 -13.39
CA ILE A 351 10.95 12.99 -14.08
C ILE A 351 9.78 13.59 -13.29
N LEU A 352 9.78 13.45 -11.96
CA LEU A 352 8.73 14.01 -11.12
C LEU A 352 8.73 15.54 -11.11
N ARG A 353 9.91 16.19 -11.10
CA ARG A 353 10.01 17.65 -11.31
C ARG A 353 9.46 18.08 -12.67
N GLN A 354 9.73 17.29 -13.72
CA GLN A 354 9.18 17.58 -15.05
C GLN A 354 7.66 17.42 -15.07
N VAL A 355 7.10 16.41 -14.39
CA VAL A 355 5.64 16.27 -14.24
C VAL A 355 5.05 17.46 -13.48
N ALA A 356 5.71 17.96 -12.43
CA ALA A 356 5.26 19.14 -11.69
C ALA A 356 5.27 20.43 -12.55
N SER A 357 6.19 20.57 -13.50
CA SER A 357 6.31 21.78 -14.34
C SER A 357 5.47 21.71 -15.62
N GLU A 358 5.33 20.52 -16.22
CA GLU A 358 4.72 20.34 -17.55
C GLU A 358 3.43 19.51 -17.52
N GLY A 359 3.21 18.68 -16.49
CA GLY A 359 2.13 17.71 -16.43
C GLY A 359 0.75 18.32 -16.65
N ARG A 360 0.51 19.52 -16.13
CA ARG A 360 -0.75 20.28 -16.31
C ARG A 360 -1.13 20.47 -17.77
N LYS A 361 -0.15 20.74 -18.66
CA LYS A 361 -0.37 20.96 -20.10
C LYS A 361 -0.91 19.72 -20.78
N PHE A 362 -0.60 18.56 -20.23
CA PHE A 362 -1.00 17.25 -20.75
C PHE A 362 -2.10 16.61 -19.90
N GLY A 363 -2.75 17.32 -18.98
CA GLY A 363 -3.79 16.73 -18.12
C GLY A 363 -3.28 15.63 -17.20
N LEU A 364 -2.03 15.72 -16.76
CA LEU A 364 -1.45 14.90 -15.68
C LEU A 364 -1.39 15.75 -14.40
N GLY A 365 -2.37 15.54 -13.52
CA GLY A 365 -2.37 16.11 -12.19
C GLY A 365 -1.49 15.31 -11.24
N MET A 366 -0.95 15.96 -10.20
CA MET A 366 -0.06 15.30 -9.24
C MET A 366 -0.38 15.75 -7.82
N CYS A 367 -0.45 14.82 -6.89
CA CYS A 367 -0.56 15.04 -5.46
C CYS A 367 0.68 14.48 -4.76
N VAL A 368 1.43 15.36 -4.10
CA VAL A 368 2.57 14.96 -3.26
C VAL A 368 2.16 14.94 -1.80
N ILE A 369 2.28 13.77 -1.17
CA ILE A 369 1.96 13.59 0.25
C ILE A 369 3.27 13.37 0.99
N SER A 370 3.54 14.16 2.03
CA SER A 370 4.81 14.05 2.77
C SER A 370 4.65 14.42 4.24
N GLN A 371 5.34 13.67 5.09
CA GLN A 371 5.46 13.99 6.51
C GLN A 371 6.61 14.94 6.87
N ARG A 372 7.46 15.25 5.89
CA ARG A 372 8.64 16.11 6.04
C ARG A 372 8.67 17.15 4.92
N PRO A 373 7.85 18.22 5.01
CA PRO A 373 7.88 19.32 4.04
C PRO A 373 9.29 19.88 3.79
N SER A 374 10.13 19.99 4.82
CA SER A 374 11.49 20.50 4.70
C SER A 374 12.45 19.60 3.91
N ARG A 375 12.13 18.31 3.77
CA ARG A 375 12.92 17.34 3.00
C ARG A 375 12.39 17.12 1.59
N LEU A 376 11.24 17.68 1.25
CA LEU A 376 10.62 17.59 -0.07
C LEU A 376 11.07 18.76 -0.94
N ASP A 377 11.29 18.50 -2.24
CA ASP A 377 11.76 19.50 -3.20
C ASP A 377 10.87 20.76 -3.21
N LYS A 378 11.46 21.91 -2.85
CA LYS A 378 10.72 23.17 -2.71
C LYS A 378 10.12 23.66 -4.01
N SER A 379 10.77 23.35 -5.14
CA SER A 379 10.25 23.72 -6.46
C SER A 379 8.99 22.94 -6.81
N VAL A 380 8.84 21.70 -6.32
CA VAL A 380 7.61 20.94 -6.50
C VAL A 380 6.51 21.45 -5.57
N ILE A 381 6.82 21.78 -4.32
CA ILE A 381 5.84 22.36 -3.37
C ILE A 381 5.29 23.69 -3.91
N SER A 382 6.15 24.57 -4.43
CA SER A 382 5.70 25.85 -5.00
C SER A 382 4.87 25.68 -6.29
N GLN A 383 5.07 24.57 -7.00
CA GLN A 383 4.22 24.18 -8.14
C GLN A 383 2.93 23.47 -7.70
N CYS A 384 2.70 23.23 -6.42
CA CYS A 384 1.42 22.76 -5.91
C CYS A 384 0.54 23.97 -5.60
N SER A 385 -0.42 24.27 -6.49
CA SER A 385 -1.29 25.43 -6.29
C SER A 385 -2.30 25.22 -5.17
N THR A 386 -2.65 23.98 -4.85
CA THR A 386 -3.46 23.66 -3.67
C THR A 386 -2.56 23.03 -2.62
N GLN A 387 -2.57 23.56 -1.40
CA GLN A 387 -1.89 22.92 -0.28
C GLN A 387 -2.89 22.61 0.82
N ILE A 388 -2.85 21.36 1.29
CA ILE A 388 -3.62 20.89 2.44
C ILE A 388 -2.63 20.59 3.56
N ILE A 389 -2.61 21.47 4.54
CA ILE A 389 -1.64 21.47 5.63
C ILE A 389 -2.37 21.00 6.90
N LEU A 390 -2.04 19.80 7.39
CA LEU A 390 -2.50 19.35 8.69
C LEU A 390 -1.50 19.78 9.77
N LYS A 391 -1.65 19.26 10.99
CA LYS A 391 -0.76 19.58 12.10
C LYS A 391 0.71 19.39 11.72
N VAL A 392 1.53 20.43 11.90
CA VAL A 392 3.00 20.40 11.74
C VAL A 392 3.62 21.10 12.93
N THR A 393 4.52 20.41 13.64
CA THR A 393 5.13 20.93 14.87
C THR A 393 6.62 21.23 14.74
N ASN A 394 7.28 20.73 13.68
CA ASN A 394 8.70 20.95 13.48
C ASN A 394 8.93 22.35 12.87
N PRO A 395 9.79 23.20 13.47
CA PRO A 395 10.02 24.56 12.96
C PRO A 395 10.58 24.62 11.54
N ASN A 396 11.42 23.67 11.13
CA ASN A 396 11.98 23.65 9.77
C ASN A 396 10.90 23.27 8.74
N ASP A 397 10.03 22.32 9.08
CA ASP A 397 8.90 21.94 8.25
C ASP A 397 7.86 23.07 8.15
N LEU A 398 7.59 23.77 9.25
CA LEU A 398 6.69 24.94 9.27
C LEU A 398 7.22 26.08 8.41
N ARG A 399 8.53 26.40 8.52
CA ARG A 399 9.16 27.41 7.65
C ARG A 399 9.10 27.00 6.17
N ALA A 400 9.29 25.71 5.86
CA ALA A 400 9.17 25.23 4.48
C ALA A 400 7.76 25.46 3.92
N ILE A 401 6.73 25.22 4.73
CA ILE A 401 5.33 25.51 4.38
C ILE A 401 5.10 27.01 4.20
N ALA A 402 5.47 27.83 5.20
CA ALA A 402 5.28 29.27 5.18
C ALA A 402 5.93 29.93 3.96
N ASN A 403 7.15 29.50 3.60
CA ASN A 403 7.84 30.00 2.41
C ASN A 403 7.20 29.57 1.08
N SER A 404 6.34 28.55 1.10
CA SER A 404 5.68 28.02 -0.10
C SER A 404 4.25 28.55 -0.30
N VAL A 405 3.67 29.19 0.72
CA VAL A 405 2.30 29.69 0.70
C VAL A 405 2.31 31.22 0.73
N GLU A 406 1.78 31.84 -0.30
CA GLU A 406 1.56 33.28 -0.30
C GLU A 406 0.45 33.66 0.67
N GLY A 407 0.69 34.69 1.50
CA GLY A 407 -0.34 35.25 2.38
C GLY A 407 -0.54 34.52 3.70
N LEU A 408 0.35 33.60 4.09
CA LEU A 408 0.30 32.98 5.41
C LEU A 408 0.75 33.98 6.49
N THR A 409 -0.08 34.22 7.50
CA THR A 409 0.26 35.13 8.62
C THR A 409 1.02 34.39 9.72
N TYR A 410 1.73 35.12 10.58
CA TYR A 410 2.43 34.54 11.74
C TYR A 410 1.46 33.82 12.70
N GLU A 411 0.25 34.33 12.83
CA GLU A 411 -0.83 33.69 13.60
C GLU A 411 -1.26 32.38 12.95
N SER A 412 -1.36 32.34 11.61
CA SER A 412 -1.67 31.11 10.87
C SER A 412 -0.61 30.04 11.07
N GLU A 413 0.68 30.42 11.11
CA GLU A 413 1.79 29.50 11.43
C GLU A 413 1.64 28.89 12.83
N LYS A 414 1.33 29.70 13.84
CA LYS A 414 1.07 29.22 15.21
C LYS A 414 -0.09 28.24 15.25
N GLU A 415 -1.12 28.50 14.45
CA GLU A 415 -2.32 27.68 14.43
C GLU A 415 -2.09 26.32 13.77
N ILE A 416 -1.28 26.26 12.70
CA ILE A 416 -0.84 24.98 12.10
C ILE A 416 -0.18 24.08 13.15
N MET A 417 0.58 24.64 14.10
CA MET A 417 1.20 23.86 15.18
C MET A 417 0.18 23.33 16.19
N ASN A 418 -0.97 23.99 16.35
CA ASN A 418 -1.99 23.69 17.34
C ASN A 418 -3.18 22.88 16.81
N LEU A 419 -3.29 22.72 15.48
CA LEU A 419 -4.35 21.95 14.83
C LEU A 419 -4.61 20.59 15.53
N SER A 420 -5.88 20.23 15.65
CA SER A 420 -6.31 18.92 16.12
C SER A 420 -6.18 17.89 15.00
N VAL A 421 -6.06 16.61 15.35
CA VAL A 421 -6.15 15.53 14.35
C VAL A 421 -7.52 15.60 13.68
N GLY A 422 -7.55 15.42 12.36
CA GLY A 422 -8.78 15.58 11.56
C GLY A 422 -9.09 17.02 11.17
N THR A 423 -8.20 17.98 11.46
CA THR A 423 -8.32 19.37 10.99
C THR A 423 -7.18 19.72 10.04
N ALA A 424 -7.45 20.60 9.08
CA ALA A 424 -6.48 21.04 8.08
C ALA A 424 -6.68 22.51 7.71
N LEU A 425 -5.59 23.16 7.31
CA LEU A 425 -5.59 24.42 6.60
C LEU A 425 -5.52 24.13 5.10
N ILE A 426 -6.44 24.70 4.31
CA ILE A 426 -6.41 24.65 2.84
C ILE A 426 -6.03 26.01 2.29
N THR A 427 -5.05 26.06 1.39
CA THR A 427 -4.60 27.30 0.74
C THR A 427 -4.49 27.16 -0.79
N GLY A 428 -4.52 28.31 -1.47
CA GLY A 428 -4.25 28.47 -2.90
C GLY A 428 -5.42 28.14 -3.85
N ILE A 429 -6.23 27.11 -3.57
CA ILE A 429 -7.46 26.85 -4.34
C ILE A 429 -8.60 27.81 -3.99
N ALA A 430 -8.61 28.29 -2.75
CA ALA A 430 -9.49 29.34 -2.26
C ALA A 430 -8.75 30.68 -2.23
N GLU A 431 -9.48 31.79 -2.39
CA GLU A 431 -8.92 33.15 -2.33
C GLU A 431 -8.36 33.48 -0.93
N LEU A 432 -8.88 32.81 0.10
CA LEU A 432 -8.43 32.94 1.49
C LEU A 432 -8.06 31.57 2.06
N PRO A 433 -7.09 31.49 2.99
CA PRO A 433 -6.82 30.28 3.75
C PRO A 433 -8.04 29.82 4.54
N LEU A 434 -8.40 28.54 4.44
CA LEU A 434 -9.57 27.96 5.11
C LEU A 434 -9.17 26.89 6.10
N PHE A 435 -9.52 27.08 7.37
CA PHE A 435 -9.43 26.02 8.37
C PHE A 435 -10.67 25.13 8.31
N ILE A 436 -10.48 23.82 8.18
CA ILE A 436 -11.56 22.86 8.00
C ILE A 436 -11.42 21.65 8.92
N ASN A 437 -12.57 21.11 9.31
CA ASN A 437 -12.72 19.78 9.89
C ASN A 437 -12.93 18.79 8.76
N ILE A 438 -11.97 17.91 8.52
CA ILE A 438 -12.01 16.91 7.46
C ILE A 438 -13.18 15.95 7.71
N ARG A 439 -13.97 15.68 6.66
CA ARG A 439 -15.08 14.74 6.74
C ARG A 439 -14.57 13.31 6.99
N PRO A 440 -15.38 12.44 7.63
CA PRO A 440 -15.05 11.02 7.67
C PRO A 440 -15.01 10.42 6.26
N ARG A 441 -14.11 9.45 6.05
CA ARG A 441 -14.02 8.66 4.82
C ARG A 441 -15.25 7.78 4.67
N MET A 442 -15.77 7.65 3.46
CA MET A 442 -16.86 6.70 3.15
C MET A 442 -16.37 5.25 3.15
N SER A 443 -15.10 5.06 2.80
CA SER A 443 -14.36 3.80 2.83
C SER A 443 -13.50 3.68 4.08
N LYS A 444 -13.10 2.47 4.44
CA LYS A 444 -12.27 2.23 5.62
C LYS A 444 -10.87 2.84 5.47
N HIS A 445 -10.24 3.19 6.59
CA HIS A 445 -8.85 3.65 6.63
C HIS A 445 -7.91 2.53 7.07
N GLY A 446 -6.81 2.31 6.34
CA GLY A 446 -5.84 1.24 6.63
C GLY A 446 -4.65 1.64 7.50
N GLY A 447 -4.52 2.93 7.87
CA GLY A 447 -3.34 3.49 8.54
C GLY A 447 -3.42 3.56 10.07
N GLU A 448 -4.23 2.72 10.73
CA GLU A 448 -4.21 2.68 12.19
C GLU A 448 -2.84 2.24 12.68
N ALA A 449 -2.22 3.06 13.54
CA ALA A 449 -0.96 2.70 14.19
C ALA A 449 -1.18 1.37 14.91
N VAL A 450 -0.31 0.39 14.64
CA VAL A 450 -0.32 -0.88 15.37
C VAL A 450 -0.12 -0.54 16.84
N ASP A 451 -1.17 -0.65 17.63
CA ASP A 451 -1.09 -0.40 19.06
C ASP A 451 -0.21 -1.50 19.68
N MET A 452 1.06 -1.20 19.92
CA MET A 452 2.00 -2.13 20.55
C MET A 452 1.58 -2.49 21.98
N LEU A 453 0.76 -1.65 22.63
CA LEU A 453 0.18 -1.97 23.92
C LEU A 453 -1.09 -2.80 23.79
N SER A 454 -1.80 -2.79 22.65
CA SER A 454 -2.79 -3.83 22.35
C SER A 454 -2.11 -5.20 22.17
N ILE A 455 -0.84 -5.23 21.74
CA ILE A 455 -0.05 -6.47 21.67
C ILE A 455 0.32 -6.97 23.08
N THR A 456 0.49 -6.09 24.08
CA THR A 456 0.79 -6.48 25.47
C THR A 456 -0.42 -6.55 26.42
N ASN A 457 -1.50 -5.82 26.14
CA ASN A 457 -2.74 -5.78 26.92
C ASN A 457 -3.81 -6.74 26.39
N ASN A 458 -3.57 -7.46 25.29
CA ASN A 458 -4.35 -8.64 24.94
C ASN A 458 -3.87 -9.87 25.75
N LYS A 459 -3.85 -9.75 27.09
CA LYS A 459 -4.14 -10.87 27.96
C LYS A 459 -5.61 -10.76 28.32
N SER A 460 -6.40 -11.75 27.89
CA SER A 460 -7.85 -11.92 28.10
C SER A 460 -8.81 -11.15 27.19
N GLU A 461 -8.60 -11.24 25.88
CA GLU A 461 -9.68 -11.48 24.90
C GLU A 461 -9.07 -12.26 23.72
N GLU A 462 -9.39 -13.55 23.65
CA GLU A 462 -8.74 -14.54 22.79
C GLU A 462 -8.96 -14.21 21.30
N LYS A 463 -7.84 -13.98 20.57
CA LYS A 463 -7.81 -13.76 19.13
C LYS A 463 -7.03 -14.89 18.47
N GLY A 464 -7.74 -15.79 17.80
CA GLY A 464 -7.15 -16.85 16.98
C GLY A 464 -6.04 -16.42 16.03
N GLU A 465 -5.13 -17.35 15.77
CA GLU A 465 -3.98 -17.16 14.88
C GLU A 465 -4.43 -17.30 13.43
N LEU A 466 -3.90 -16.46 12.52
CA LEU A 466 -4.18 -16.59 11.09
C LEU A 466 -3.37 -17.76 10.54
N LEU A 467 -4.04 -18.89 10.30
CA LEU A 467 -3.43 -20.13 9.86
C LEU A 467 -4.00 -20.54 8.51
N GLN A 468 -3.17 -21.13 7.65
CA GLN A 468 -3.67 -21.82 6.46
C GLN A 468 -4.33 -23.11 6.90
N VAL A 469 -5.66 -23.19 6.79
CA VAL A 469 -6.46 -24.29 7.31
C VAL A 469 -7.35 -24.85 6.21
N ILE A 470 -7.49 -26.17 6.16
CA ILE A 470 -8.58 -26.84 5.47
C ILE A 470 -9.64 -27.15 6.52
N LYS A 471 -10.85 -26.65 6.32
CA LYS A 471 -11.97 -26.83 7.26
C LYS A 471 -12.70 -28.15 7.00
N GLN A 472 -13.31 -28.69 8.04
CA GLN A 472 -14.32 -29.75 7.89
C GLN A 472 -15.58 -29.18 7.26
N LYS A 473 -16.40 -30.04 6.64
CA LYS A 473 -17.69 -29.62 6.10
C LYS A 473 -18.71 -29.36 7.21
N ILE A 474 -18.58 -30.06 8.33
CA ILE A 474 -19.48 -29.93 9.49
C ILE A 474 -18.97 -28.80 10.38
N SER A 475 -19.84 -27.82 10.68
CA SER A 475 -19.50 -26.71 11.57
C SER A 475 -19.67 -27.06 13.05
N LYS A 476 -19.07 -26.26 13.93
CA LYS A 476 -19.26 -26.35 15.39
C LYS A 476 -20.73 -26.16 15.79
N GLU A 477 -21.48 -25.38 15.02
CA GLU A 477 -22.91 -25.11 15.25
C GLU A 477 -23.77 -26.34 14.89
N ASP A 478 -23.41 -27.05 13.82
CA ASP A 478 -24.04 -28.32 13.44
C ASP A 478 -23.85 -29.41 14.51
N LEU A 479 -22.64 -29.48 15.09
CA LEU A 479 -22.34 -30.44 16.18
C LEU A 479 -23.09 -30.12 17.48
N LYS A 480 -23.29 -28.83 17.79
CA LYS A 480 -24.13 -28.39 18.92
C LYS A 480 -25.59 -28.77 18.72
N LEU A 481 -26.12 -28.64 17.50
CA LEU A 481 -27.50 -29.05 17.16
C LEU A 481 -27.70 -30.57 17.30
N LEU A 482 -26.63 -31.36 17.17
CA LEU A 482 -26.60 -32.81 17.40
C LEU A 482 -26.36 -33.20 18.87
N GLY A 483 -26.31 -32.24 19.80
CA GLY A 483 -26.12 -32.48 21.23
C GLY A 483 -24.71 -32.94 21.63
N LYS A 484 -23.71 -32.75 20.76
CA LYS A 484 -22.32 -33.13 21.03
C LYS A 484 -21.51 -31.91 21.44
N GLU A 485 -20.84 -31.98 22.58
CA GLU A 485 -19.76 -31.06 22.90
C GLU A 485 -18.54 -31.41 22.05
N ALA A 486 -18.09 -30.47 21.23
CA ALA A 486 -16.98 -30.67 20.31
C ALA A 486 -15.80 -29.75 20.66
N LYS A 487 -14.64 -30.35 20.93
CA LYS A 487 -13.38 -29.62 21.05
C LYS A 487 -12.71 -29.56 19.68
N ARG A 488 -11.99 -28.48 19.43
CA ARG A 488 -11.33 -28.25 18.13
C ARG A 488 -9.85 -28.56 18.24
N LYS A 489 -9.34 -29.33 17.29
CA LYS A 489 -7.94 -29.70 17.15
C LYS A 489 -7.44 -29.33 15.76
N LEU A 490 -6.20 -28.88 15.68
CA LEU A 490 -5.51 -28.55 14.44
C LEU A 490 -4.42 -29.59 14.21
N ILE A 491 -4.53 -30.32 13.11
CA ILE A 491 -3.55 -31.34 12.71
C ILE A 491 -2.59 -30.73 11.68
N PRO A 492 -1.27 -30.73 11.90
CA PRO A 492 -0.32 -30.22 10.92
C PRO A 492 -0.31 -31.14 9.70
N CYS A 493 -0.48 -30.57 8.51
CA CYS A 493 -0.59 -31.30 7.27
C CYS A 493 0.29 -30.71 6.16
N LEU A 494 0.67 -31.54 5.21
CA LEU A 494 1.32 -31.13 3.97
C LEU A 494 0.36 -31.36 2.81
N TYR A 495 -0.07 -30.28 2.18
CA TYR A 495 -0.91 -30.30 0.99
C TYR A 495 -0.02 -30.35 -0.25
N LEU A 496 -0.22 -31.37 -1.09
CA LEU A 496 0.55 -31.63 -2.29
C LEU A 496 -0.37 -31.57 -3.51
N GLN A 497 -0.11 -30.62 -4.40
CA GLN A 497 -0.79 -30.54 -5.68
C GLN A 497 -0.04 -31.41 -6.69
N CYS A 498 -0.64 -32.52 -7.12
CA CYS A 498 -0.04 -33.43 -8.10
C CYS A 498 -0.64 -33.19 -9.49
N GLU A 499 -0.13 -33.91 -10.50
CA GLU A 499 -0.57 -33.74 -11.89
C GLU A 499 -2.06 -34.03 -12.10
N ASP A 500 -2.56 -35.11 -11.48
CA ASP A 500 -3.94 -35.60 -11.67
C ASP A 500 -4.83 -35.46 -10.43
N ASN A 501 -4.26 -35.36 -9.22
CA ASN A 501 -4.98 -35.31 -7.94
C ASN A 501 -4.31 -34.34 -6.95
N ASN A 502 -5.02 -33.87 -5.93
CA ASN A 502 -4.40 -33.23 -4.76
C ASN A 502 -4.45 -34.15 -3.56
N ILE A 503 -3.39 -34.12 -2.77
CA ILE A 503 -3.13 -35.08 -1.72
C ILE A 503 -2.82 -34.33 -0.43
N LEU A 504 -3.29 -34.82 0.71
CA LEU A 504 -2.98 -34.26 2.03
C LEU A 504 -2.33 -35.32 2.91
N VAL A 505 -1.19 -34.96 3.50
CA VAL A 505 -0.43 -35.85 4.39
C VAL A 505 -0.47 -35.31 5.81
N ASN A 506 -0.88 -36.14 6.76
CA ASN A 506 -0.85 -35.82 8.18
C ASN A 506 0.60 -35.88 8.70
N LEU A 507 1.17 -34.74 9.09
CA LEU A 507 2.56 -34.64 9.53
C LEU A 507 2.78 -35.04 11.00
N ASN A 508 1.72 -35.30 11.76
CA ASN A 508 1.82 -35.87 13.10
C ASN A 508 2.15 -37.37 13.03
N ASN A 509 1.53 -38.11 12.11
CA ASN A 509 1.64 -39.58 12.05
C ASN A 509 2.10 -40.16 10.69
N GLY A 510 2.28 -39.34 9.66
CA GLY A 510 2.78 -39.78 8.35
C GLY A 510 1.75 -40.51 7.49
N LYS A 511 0.44 -40.29 7.73
CA LYS A 511 -0.66 -40.92 6.99
C LYS A 511 -1.15 -40.08 5.81
N LEU A 512 -1.60 -40.74 4.75
CA LEU A 512 -2.32 -40.13 3.63
C LEU A 512 -3.77 -39.95 4.01
N ILE A 513 -4.23 -38.72 4.16
CA ILE A 513 -5.59 -38.45 4.60
C ILE A 513 -6.55 -38.79 3.46
N ASN A 514 -7.48 -39.69 3.72
CA ASN A 514 -8.66 -39.94 2.86
C ASN A 514 -9.97 -39.54 3.54
N ASN A 515 -9.95 -39.21 4.84
CA ASN A 515 -11.10 -38.70 5.56
C ASN A 515 -10.76 -37.39 6.29
N MET A 516 -11.28 -36.29 5.76
CA MET A 516 -11.07 -34.94 6.29
C MET A 516 -11.87 -34.67 7.59
N GLU A 517 -12.92 -35.46 7.85
CA GLU A 517 -13.81 -35.28 9.01
C GLU A 517 -13.21 -35.82 10.32
N ASN A 518 -12.18 -36.67 10.24
CA ASN A 518 -11.49 -37.17 11.44
C ASN A 518 -9.96 -37.18 11.29
N GLY A 519 -9.43 -36.78 10.13
CA GLY A 519 -8.00 -36.79 9.84
C GLY A 519 -7.41 -38.21 9.74
N GLU A 520 -8.26 -39.23 9.57
CA GLU A 520 -7.83 -40.60 9.33
C GLU A 520 -7.33 -40.78 7.89
N GLY A 521 -6.51 -41.81 7.74
CA GLY A 521 -5.75 -42.04 6.54
C GLY A 521 -5.01 -43.36 6.54
N LYS A 522 -4.42 -43.69 5.38
CA LYS A 522 -3.59 -44.89 5.20
C LYS A 522 -2.14 -44.58 5.56
N ASP A 523 -1.48 -45.47 6.30
CA ASP A 523 -0.04 -45.34 6.59
C ASP A 523 0.76 -45.44 5.28
N ILE A 524 1.53 -44.40 4.98
CA ILE A 524 2.44 -44.34 3.82
C ILE A 524 3.88 -44.35 4.29
N ILE A 525 4.14 -43.60 5.37
CA ILE A 525 5.44 -43.51 6.01
C ILE A 525 5.35 -44.30 7.31
N LYS A 526 5.33 -45.63 7.23
CA LYS A 526 5.86 -46.39 8.36
C LYS A 526 7.27 -45.85 8.58
N LYS A 527 7.64 -45.53 9.81
CA LYS A 527 9.01 -45.16 10.14
C LYS A 527 9.89 -46.34 9.69
N LEU A 528 10.44 -46.25 8.48
CA LEU A 528 11.21 -47.32 7.86
C LEU A 528 12.51 -47.32 8.66
N GLU A 529 12.61 -48.22 9.64
CA GLU A 529 13.81 -48.39 10.46
C GLU A 529 14.90 -49.05 9.60
N LEU A 530 15.46 -48.28 8.70
CA LEU A 530 16.47 -48.71 7.74
C LEU A 530 17.80 -48.05 8.08
N SER A 531 18.87 -48.82 8.05
CA SER A 531 20.22 -48.27 8.05
C SER A 531 20.46 -47.42 6.79
N PRO A 532 21.46 -46.51 6.76
CA PRO A 532 21.74 -45.69 5.59
C PRO A 532 21.97 -46.51 4.30
N GLN A 533 22.61 -47.68 4.39
CA GLN A 533 22.81 -48.58 3.25
C GLN A 533 21.50 -49.27 2.83
N GLN A 534 20.69 -49.73 3.78
CA GLN A 534 19.37 -50.32 3.48
C GLN A 534 18.44 -49.30 2.81
N LYS A 535 18.47 -48.04 3.27
CA LYS A 535 17.71 -46.94 2.67
C LYS A 535 18.11 -46.70 1.22
N ARG A 536 19.41 -46.67 0.89
CA ARG A 536 19.87 -46.53 -0.51
C ARG A 536 19.40 -47.65 -1.42
N VAL A 537 19.44 -48.90 -0.95
CA VAL A 537 18.92 -50.05 -1.71
C VAL A 537 17.40 -49.96 -1.88
N PHE A 538 16.68 -49.58 -0.82
CA PHE A 538 15.23 -49.40 -0.87
C PHE A 538 14.80 -48.26 -1.81
N ASP A 539 15.46 -47.10 -1.77
CA ASP A 539 15.18 -45.98 -2.66
C ASP A 539 15.46 -46.33 -4.13
N SER A 540 16.51 -47.11 -4.39
CA SER A 540 16.81 -47.64 -5.73
C SER A 540 15.75 -48.63 -6.22
N ALA A 541 15.17 -49.41 -5.31
CA ALA A 541 14.10 -50.35 -5.60
C ALA A 541 12.76 -49.65 -5.89
N LEU A 542 12.45 -48.55 -5.17
CA LEU A 542 11.27 -47.72 -5.41
C LEU A 542 11.16 -47.25 -6.87
N ALA A 543 12.29 -46.88 -7.48
CA ALA A 543 12.33 -46.44 -8.87
C ALA A 543 12.10 -47.57 -9.90
N LEU A 544 12.39 -48.83 -9.55
CA LEU A 544 12.37 -49.96 -10.48
C LEU A 544 11.06 -50.75 -10.48
N ARG A 545 10.28 -50.71 -9.39
CA ARG A 545 9.03 -51.49 -9.12
C ARG A 545 9.24 -53.01 -9.07
N GLU A 546 9.88 -53.60 -10.07
CA GLU A 546 10.41 -54.97 -10.11
C GLU A 546 11.91 -54.92 -10.44
N PHE A 547 12.70 -55.78 -9.79
CA PHE A 547 14.16 -55.70 -9.88
C PHE A 547 14.86 -57.01 -9.57
N THR A 548 16.09 -57.12 -10.05
CA THR A 548 17.08 -58.15 -9.70
C THR A 548 18.14 -57.58 -8.77
N ALA A 549 18.88 -58.44 -8.08
CA ALA A 549 20.00 -57.99 -7.23
C ALA A 549 21.09 -57.25 -8.04
N ALA A 550 21.31 -57.63 -9.30
CA ALA A 550 22.26 -56.97 -10.20
C ALA A 550 21.82 -55.54 -10.58
N GLU A 551 20.52 -55.33 -10.82
CA GLU A 551 19.98 -54.00 -11.13
C GLU A 551 20.07 -53.07 -9.92
N LEU A 552 19.74 -53.56 -8.72
CA LEU A 552 19.93 -52.79 -7.49
C LEU A 552 21.40 -52.45 -7.25
N PHE A 553 22.32 -53.37 -7.55
CA PHE A 553 23.76 -53.09 -7.46
C PHE A 553 24.17 -51.92 -8.33
N SER A 554 23.77 -51.93 -9.60
CA SER A 554 24.13 -50.87 -10.54
C SER A 554 23.65 -49.48 -10.13
N LYS A 555 22.54 -49.38 -9.37
CA LYS A 555 21.89 -48.11 -9.01
C LYS A 555 22.12 -47.63 -7.58
N SER A 556 22.32 -48.54 -6.63
CA SER A 556 22.38 -48.20 -5.19
C SER A 556 23.74 -47.71 -4.70
N GLY A 557 24.83 -47.99 -5.44
CA GLY A 557 26.19 -47.66 -5.04
C GLY A 557 26.71 -48.43 -3.82
N VAL A 558 26.06 -49.55 -3.47
CA VAL A 558 26.44 -50.45 -2.38
C VAL A 558 27.30 -51.60 -2.93
N GLN A 559 28.21 -52.16 -2.14
CA GLN A 559 29.04 -53.29 -2.57
C GLN A 559 28.21 -54.54 -2.86
N PHE A 560 28.59 -55.31 -3.88
CA PHE A 560 27.83 -56.48 -4.33
C PHE A 560 27.66 -57.55 -3.25
N SER A 561 28.65 -57.71 -2.37
CA SER A 561 28.61 -58.64 -1.23
C SER A 561 27.54 -58.31 -0.19
N GLU A 562 27.17 -57.03 -0.04
CA GLU A 562 26.21 -56.58 0.99
C GLU A 562 24.76 -56.55 0.47
N ILE A 563 24.56 -56.57 -0.85
CA ILE A 563 23.25 -56.36 -1.47
C ILE A 563 22.29 -57.50 -1.21
N TYR A 564 22.75 -58.75 -1.30
CA TYR A 564 21.89 -59.90 -1.04
C TYR A 564 21.42 -59.93 0.42
N ASP A 565 22.30 -59.58 1.37
CA ASP A 565 21.97 -59.50 2.79
C ASP A 565 20.95 -58.38 3.05
N ILE A 566 21.15 -57.21 2.46
CA ILE A 566 20.20 -56.08 2.55
C ILE A 566 18.85 -56.45 1.93
N ILE A 567 18.83 -57.06 0.74
CA ILE A 567 17.58 -57.51 0.09
C ILE A 567 16.86 -58.52 0.98
N ASN A 568 17.56 -59.51 1.54
CA ASN A 568 16.97 -60.51 2.43
C ASN A 568 16.41 -59.88 3.71
N ILE A 569 17.10 -58.89 4.30
CA ILE A 569 16.59 -58.12 5.44
C ILE A 569 15.31 -57.36 5.06
N LEU A 570 15.27 -56.74 3.89
CA LEU A 570 14.09 -55.99 3.41
C LEU A 570 12.92 -56.93 3.05
N VAL A 571 13.18 -58.14 2.57
CA VAL A 571 12.17 -59.20 2.40
C VAL A 571 11.63 -59.66 3.76
N ASN A 572 12.50 -59.91 4.74
CA ASN A 572 12.10 -60.33 6.10
C ASN A 572 11.31 -59.24 6.83
N LYS A 573 11.60 -57.95 6.57
CA LYS A 573 10.81 -56.82 7.05
C LYS A 573 9.46 -56.66 6.31
N GLY A 574 9.20 -57.48 5.29
CA GLY A 574 7.97 -57.47 4.50
C GLY A 574 7.88 -56.33 3.48
N TYR A 575 9.00 -55.65 3.18
CA TYR A 575 9.04 -54.54 2.24
C TYR A 575 9.21 -55.00 0.78
N PHE A 576 9.88 -56.13 0.59
CA PHE A 576 10.02 -56.79 -0.72
C PHE A 576 9.37 -58.17 -0.71
N VAL A 577 8.92 -58.61 -1.88
CA VAL A 577 8.42 -59.97 -2.13
C VAL A 577 9.29 -60.61 -3.20
N LYS A 578 9.75 -61.84 -2.96
CA LYS A 578 10.53 -62.61 -3.92
C LYS A 578 9.59 -63.41 -4.83
N GLU A 579 9.73 -63.25 -6.14
CA GLU A 579 9.00 -64.01 -7.16
C GLU A 579 10.01 -64.63 -8.14
N GLY A 580 10.31 -65.92 -7.94
CA GLY A 580 11.33 -66.63 -8.71
C GLY A 580 12.72 -66.01 -8.54
N ASN A 581 13.30 -65.53 -9.65
CA ASN A 581 14.61 -64.86 -9.69
C ASN A 581 14.55 -63.33 -9.57
N LYS A 582 13.35 -62.77 -9.39
CA LYS A 582 13.14 -61.33 -9.24
C LYS A 582 12.55 -61.00 -7.88
N TYR A 583 12.66 -59.73 -7.52
CA TYR A 583 12.07 -59.14 -6.34
C TYR A 583 11.17 -58.00 -6.77
N LYS A 584 10.09 -57.78 -6.02
CA LYS A 584 9.20 -56.64 -6.20
C LYS A 584 8.92 -55.97 -4.88
N LEU A 585 8.51 -54.70 -4.94
CA LEU A 585 7.96 -54.03 -3.76
C LEU A 585 6.71 -54.77 -3.28
N SER A 586 6.60 -54.90 -1.97
CA SER A 586 5.40 -55.45 -1.34
C SER A 586 4.17 -54.62 -1.69
N ASN A 587 3.01 -55.28 -1.81
CA ASN A 587 1.72 -54.63 -2.10
C ASN A 587 1.32 -53.56 -1.07
N VAL A 588 2.01 -53.52 0.08
CA VAL A 588 1.90 -52.44 1.09
C VAL A 588 2.20 -51.06 0.50
N PHE A 589 3.04 -50.97 -0.55
CA PHE A 589 3.40 -49.73 -1.24
C PHE A 589 2.60 -49.48 -2.53
N ASN A 590 1.54 -50.27 -2.79
CA ASN A 590 0.62 -50.01 -3.88
C ASN A 590 -0.47 -49.04 -3.40
N PHE A 591 -0.41 -47.79 -3.86
CA PHE A 591 -1.35 -46.74 -3.53
C PHE A 591 -2.17 -46.40 -4.78
N ASP A 592 -3.49 -46.59 -4.73
CA ASP A 592 -4.38 -45.94 -5.68
C ASP A 592 -4.65 -44.52 -5.19
N PHE A 593 -4.01 -43.54 -5.82
CA PHE A 593 -4.09 -42.15 -5.39
C PHE A 593 -5.44 -41.48 -5.71
N GLN A 594 -6.31 -42.11 -6.51
CA GLN A 594 -7.65 -41.58 -6.75
C GLN A 594 -8.50 -41.60 -5.47
N ASP A 595 -8.31 -42.61 -4.62
CA ASP A 595 -9.01 -42.76 -3.34
C ASP A 595 -8.61 -41.70 -2.28
N PHE A 596 -7.58 -40.90 -2.56
CA PHE A 596 -7.03 -39.89 -1.65
C PHE A 596 -7.10 -38.47 -2.20
N ASN A 597 -7.83 -38.27 -3.29
CA ASN A 597 -7.96 -36.96 -3.92
C ASN A 597 -8.79 -36.01 -3.04
N ILE A 598 -8.21 -34.86 -2.68
CA ILE A 598 -8.87 -33.82 -1.90
C ILE A 598 -9.18 -32.63 -2.80
N TYR A 599 -10.44 -32.20 -2.77
CA TYR A 599 -10.93 -31.08 -3.59
C TYR A 599 -10.77 -29.72 -2.89
N ASP A 600 -10.75 -29.72 -1.55
CA ASP A 600 -10.61 -28.52 -0.74
C ASP A 600 -9.17 -28.01 -0.71
N LYS A 601 -8.99 -26.69 -0.80
CA LYS A 601 -7.68 -26.04 -0.82
C LYS A 601 -7.41 -25.33 0.51
N PRO A 602 -6.16 -25.31 1.00
CA PRO A 602 -5.82 -24.56 2.20
C PRO A 602 -6.02 -23.06 2.00
N ASP A 603 -6.84 -22.45 2.86
CA ASP A 603 -7.12 -21.01 2.86
C ASP A 603 -6.83 -20.40 4.23
N TYR A 604 -6.64 -19.09 4.31
CA TYR A 604 -6.26 -18.42 5.55
C TYR A 604 -7.48 -18.16 6.43
N TYR A 605 -7.51 -18.80 7.58
CA TYR A 605 -8.54 -18.59 8.58
C TYR A 605 -7.93 -18.15 9.90
N LYS A 606 -8.58 -17.18 10.53
CA LYS A 606 -8.31 -16.84 11.91
C LYS A 606 -8.97 -17.89 12.79
N ILE A 607 -8.18 -18.84 13.30
CA ILE A 607 -8.72 -20.01 13.97
C ILE A 607 -7.94 -20.36 15.24
N GLU A 608 -8.68 -20.77 16.27
CA GLU A 608 -8.16 -21.27 17.55
C GLU A 608 -8.34 -22.77 17.60
N GLY A 609 -7.45 -23.52 18.25
CA GLY A 609 -7.62 -24.96 18.42
C GLY A 609 -6.35 -25.60 18.99
N GLU A 610 -6.49 -26.79 19.58
CA GLU A 610 -5.36 -27.55 20.10
C GLU A 610 -4.45 -28.00 18.94
N LYS A 611 -3.25 -27.41 18.82
CA LYS A 611 -2.29 -27.77 17.77
C LYS A 611 -1.59 -29.07 18.12
N SER A 612 -1.68 -30.04 17.21
CA SER A 612 -0.91 -31.28 17.33
C SER A 612 0.55 -31.06 16.94
N GLU A 613 1.45 -31.81 17.57
CA GLU A 613 2.88 -31.77 17.25
C GLU A 613 3.19 -32.37 15.87
N LYS A 614 4.06 -31.70 15.11
CA LYS A 614 4.61 -32.18 13.84
C LYS A 614 5.76 -33.14 14.12
N LYS A 615 5.68 -34.40 13.63
CA LYS A 615 6.73 -35.42 13.82
C LYS A 615 7.48 -35.81 12.55
N PHE A 616 6.93 -35.50 11.38
CA PHE A 616 7.53 -35.80 10.09
C PHE A 616 8.02 -34.53 9.38
N ASN A 617 9.19 -34.62 8.74
CA ASN A 617 9.75 -33.55 7.92
C ASN A 617 9.15 -33.58 6.51
N ASN A 618 8.80 -32.42 5.97
CA ASN A 618 8.21 -32.29 4.63
C ASN A 618 9.13 -32.83 3.54
N HIS A 619 10.44 -32.59 3.65
CA HIS A 619 11.38 -33.00 2.62
C HIS A 619 11.37 -34.52 2.45
N ASP A 620 11.32 -35.26 3.56
CA ASP A 620 11.25 -36.73 3.54
C ASP A 620 9.91 -37.22 2.95
N VAL A 621 8.81 -36.56 3.30
CA VAL A 621 7.46 -36.87 2.79
C VAL A 621 7.40 -36.68 1.27
N VAL A 622 7.88 -35.54 0.76
CA VAL A 622 7.85 -35.19 -0.65
C VAL A 622 8.78 -36.07 -1.47
N ASN A 623 9.98 -36.35 -0.97
CA ASN A 623 10.91 -37.26 -1.64
C ASN A 623 10.33 -38.67 -1.76
N PHE A 624 9.68 -39.16 -0.69
CA PHE A 624 9.07 -40.50 -0.71
C PHE A 624 7.90 -40.57 -1.70
N LEU A 625 6.93 -39.64 -1.59
CA LEU A 625 5.74 -39.62 -2.46
C LEU A 625 6.06 -39.28 -3.92
N GLY A 626 7.11 -38.51 -4.17
CA GLY A 626 7.59 -38.18 -5.50
C GLY A 626 7.98 -39.39 -6.36
N ASN A 627 8.26 -40.54 -5.73
CA ASN A 627 8.53 -41.79 -6.45
C ASN A 627 7.26 -42.43 -7.04
N PHE A 628 6.08 -42.05 -6.54
CA PHE A 628 4.80 -42.64 -6.92
C PHE A 628 3.92 -41.67 -7.71
N VAL A 629 3.98 -40.38 -7.39
CA VAL A 629 3.18 -39.32 -8.01
C VAL A 629 4.02 -38.10 -8.34
N LYS A 630 3.71 -37.42 -9.45
CA LYS A 630 4.40 -36.19 -9.85
C LYS A 630 3.81 -34.99 -9.10
N ILE A 631 4.59 -34.44 -8.19
CA ILE A 631 4.22 -33.29 -7.34
C ILE A 631 4.57 -31.98 -8.07
N LYS A 632 3.58 -31.10 -8.27
CA LYS A 632 3.74 -29.78 -8.91
C LYS A 632 3.98 -28.67 -7.89
N ASN A 633 3.33 -28.74 -6.74
CA ASN A 633 3.45 -27.74 -5.67
C ASN A 633 3.21 -28.39 -4.29
N GLN A 634 3.75 -27.78 -3.24
CA GLN A 634 3.59 -28.20 -1.86
C GLN A 634 3.30 -27.02 -0.94
N LYS A 635 2.45 -27.21 0.07
CA LYS A 635 2.07 -26.16 1.03
C LYS A 635 1.84 -26.77 2.41
N GLU A 636 2.49 -26.22 3.44
CA GLU A 636 2.13 -26.57 4.82
C GLU A 636 0.80 -25.92 5.19
N CYS A 637 -0.05 -26.69 5.86
CA CYS A 637 -1.34 -26.21 6.34
C CYS A 637 -1.78 -26.98 7.59
N TRP A 638 -2.94 -26.62 8.13
CA TRP A 638 -3.59 -27.31 9.22
C TRP A 638 -4.90 -27.91 8.75
N LEU A 639 -5.19 -29.14 9.13
CA LEU A 639 -6.54 -29.70 9.03
C LEU A 639 -7.27 -29.38 10.33
N GLU A 640 -8.38 -28.64 10.24
CA GLU A 640 -9.29 -28.47 11.36
C GLU A 640 -10.04 -29.78 11.58
N ILE A 641 -10.07 -30.26 12.82
CA ILE A 641 -10.97 -31.35 13.20
C ILE A 641 -11.72 -31.04 14.50
N TYR A 642 -12.96 -31.50 14.58
CA TYR A 642 -13.75 -31.53 15.81
C TYR A 642 -13.73 -32.94 16.42
N TYR A 643 -13.54 -33.05 17.74
CA TYR A 643 -13.49 -34.33 18.46
C TYR A 643 -14.25 -34.29 19.78
#